data_AF-A0A9D3V152-F1
#
_entry.id   AF-A0A9D3V152-F1
#
_cell.length_a   1.000
_cell.length_b   1.000
_cell.length_c   1.000
_cell.angle_alpha   90.00
_cell.angle_beta   90.00
_cell.angle_gamma   90.00
#
_symmetry.space_group_name_H-M   'P 1'
#
loop_
_entity.id
_entity.type
_entity.pdbx_description
1 polymer ?
#
loop_
_entity_poly.entity_id
_entity_poly.type
_entity_poly.pdbx_seq_one_letter_code
_entity_poly.pdbx_strand_id
1 'polypeptide(L)'
;MELSKDSIEALVKMMKEEMLLDIDPYSFVSPSAYDTAWLAMVPAESNQPCSMGPMFRVCLDWVLKNQTQEGFWGECDAHGNPTLESLPATLASVIAVKKWNVGKENAEKGLAFIRANAENLLAGHQNQFPRWFAIVFPGMIELARKTGLDLDFPHHLKGLLMDIFFEREQILESDKELAAGGAYPSLLSYLEVLPSLYAANEQEIMKNLSGDGSLFQSPSATACAFMATGNKDCLAYLQSLIEKCGNNGVPPTYPMDEDLIKLGLANQLQRLGLAEHFTQHIEEILTQVYQTYTKESSSENSNSVASVATQLQKDSLAFRLLRMHGYNISPWSLCWFLNDDEIVDHIEKNQEFFSSVMLNVYRATDVMFSGEYELEEARSFSRKVLEKVASKGTGSDNDVFTKSSTFQRMMEEELSLPWVARLDHLEHRAWIEQNEMNALWPGKTCFHRISRAKNEKLVQLAVADYEFRQSIYKKEMAELKSWCLKWGLSDMGFGREKTMYCYFAISASLSLPYDSHIRMLVGKSAILITVADDFFDMEASLNELYILIDAVTRWDGRGLGGHSKVIFNALDNLVKEAAEKYRQQQGTDITSYLQQIWCETFASWLMEAKWSKSGYMPSTDEYLRTATTSIAAHTLVLPASFFLKSSSPNAEISPTAAEYKTITKLTMLIPRLLNDIQSYQKEIEDGKMNYVLLYMKENPDANIDDSITFMRDLIDKKRKELLKHALMDGLSDLPVESRRLHLSCMKVFQMFFNSRNRYDSNTEMIQDIQKAIYVPLDVGTWKPLVPVPSQSGSNKEFQTTISSQQLVIRPFKYQKRRIIGYQASLPIARRGYVNMFITPNFRLSFA
;
A
#
# COMPACT_ATOMS: atom_id res chain seq x y z
N MET A 1 -19.10 -10.64 -23.60
CA MET A 1 -18.87 -9.39 -24.34
C MET A 1 -17.37 -9.34 -24.59
N GLU A 2 -16.89 -9.30 -25.84
CA GLU A 2 -15.46 -9.12 -26.07
C GLU A 2 -15.04 -7.79 -25.45
N LEU A 3 -14.09 -7.81 -24.51
CA LEU A 3 -13.57 -6.59 -23.89
C LEU A 3 -12.88 -5.76 -24.98
N SER A 4 -13.44 -4.59 -25.28
CA SER A 4 -12.89 -3.64 -26.25
C SER A 4 -12.43 -2.37 -25.54
N LYS A 5 -11.51 -1.66 -26.17
CA LYS A 5 -11.07 -0.33 -25.72
C LYS A 5 -12.27 0.61 -25.52
N ASP A 6 -13.24 0.58 -26.43
CA ASP A 6 -14.45 1.40 -26.37
C ASP A 6 -15.31 1.09 -25.13
N SER A 7 -15.37 -0.18 -24.72
CA SER A 7 -16.07 -0.58 -23.50
C SER A 7 -15.40 -0.03 -22.24
N ILE A 8 -14.07 0.00 -22.20
CA ILE A 8 -13.31 0.58 -21.08
C ILE A 8 -13.51 2.09 -21.06
N GLU A 9 -13.39 2.76 -22.20
CA GLU A 9 -13.61 4.21 -22.32
C GLU A 9 -15.03 4.62 -21.90
N ALA A 10 -16.04 3.81 -22.22
CA ALA A 10 -17.41 4.03 -21.76
C ALA A 10 -17.55 3.93 -20.23
N LEU A 11 -16.91 2.93 -19.60
CA LEU A 11 -16.88 2.79 -18.14
C LEU A 11 -16.12 3.95 -17.48
N VAL A 12 -14.98 4.36 -18.03
CA VAL A 12 -14.21 5.52 -17.55
C VAL A 12 -15.07 6.79 -17.61
N LYS A 13 -15.78 7.01 -18.72
CA LYS A 13 -16.66 8.17 -18.88
C LYS A 13 -17.79 8.17 -17.85
N MET A 14 -18.47 7.03 -17.69
CA MET A 14 -19.52 6.85 -16.66
C MET A 14 -18.97 7.19 -15.27
N MET A 15 -17.78 6.69 -14.93
CA MET A 15 -17.18 6.95 -13.62
C MET A 15 -16.76 8.41 -13.42
N LYS A 16 -16.26 9.09 -14.45
CA LYS A 16 -15.98 10.54 -14.35
C LYS A 16 -17.26 11.34 -14.06
N GLU A 17 -18.35 11.01 -14.75
CA GLU A 17 -19.66 11.66 -14.58
C GLU A 17 -20.29 11.36 -13.22
N GLU A 18 -20.22 10.11 -12.75
CA GLU A 18 -20.90 9.68 -11.52
C GLU A 18 -20.08 9.80 -10.25
N MET A 19 -18.74 9.88 -10.36
CA MET A 19 -17.86 9.92 -9.19
C MET A 19 -17.11 11.23 -9.08
N LEU A 20 -16.66 11.87 -10.17
CA LEU A 20 -15.65 12.92 -10.10
C LEU A 20 -16.12 14.33 -10.48
N LEU A 21 -17.32 14.46 -11.05
CA LEU A 21 -17.92 15.76 -11.39
C LEU A 21 -18.78 16.30 -10.23
N ASP A 22 -18.26 17.30 -9.52
CA ASP A 22 -19.03 18.19 -8.62
C ASP A 22 -19.71 17.50 -7.42
N ILE A 23 -19.03 16.47 -6.87
CA ILE A 23 -19.56 15.64 -5.78
C ILE A 23 -18.92 16.02 -4.44
N ASP A 24 -19.76 16.18 -3.43
CA ASP A 24 -19.39 16.32 -2.02
C ASP A 24 -18.42 15.19 -1.59
N PRO A 25 -17.18 15.49 -1.16
CA PRO A 25 -16.18 14.46 -0.82
C PRO A 25 -16.69 13.44 0.19
N TYR A 26 -17.53 13.88 1.14
CA TYR A 26 -18.15 13.03 2.16
C TYR A 26 -18.96 11.87 1.57
N SER A 27 -19.57 12.05 0.39
CA SER A 27 -20.33 10.98 -0.28
C SER A 27 -19.47 9.81 -0.76
N PHE A 28 -18.15 9.95 -0.79
CA PHE A 28 -17.25 8.84 -1.09
C PHE A 28 -17.05 7.92 0.09
N VAL A 29 -17.25 8.41 1.31
CA VAL A 29 -17.04 7.64 2.53
C VAL A 29 -18.35 6.95 2.94
N SER A 30 -18.27 5.67 3.31
CA SER A 30 -19.43 4.93 3.84
C SER A 30 -19.97 5.57 5.14
N PRO A 31 -21.30 5.59 5.33
CA PRO A 31 -21.88 5.99 6.61
C PRO A 31 -21.65 4.94 7.70
N SER A 32 -21.51 5.37 8.95
CA SER A 32 -21.45 4.50 10.13
C SER A 32 -22.86 4.15 10.60
N ALA A 33 -23.23 2.87 10.48
CA ALA A 33 -24.51 2.39 11.00
C ALA A 33 -24.60 2.49 12.54
N TYR A 34 -23.47 2.35 13.23
CA TYR A 34 -23.38 2.49 14.69
C TYR A 34 -23.71 3.92 15.13
N ASP A 35 -23.04 4.91 14.55
CA ASP A 35 -23.27 6.33 14.87
C ASP A 35 -24.67 6.79 14.44
N THR A 36 -25.12 6.34 13.26
CA THR A 36 -26.49 6.63 12.78
C THR A 36 -27.55 6.09 13.74
N ALA A 37 -27.35 4.90 14.29
CA ALA A 37 -28.27 4.34 15.28
C ALA A 37 -28.27 5.13 16.60
N TRP A 38 -27.12 5.66 17.04
CA TRP A 38 -27.05 6.53 18.21
C TRP A 38 -27.80 7.84 18.04
N LEU A 39 -27.68 8.48 16.88
CA LEU A 39 -28.46 9.68 16.56
C LEU A 39 -29.96 9.37 16.46
N ALA A 40 -30.32 8.23 15.88
CA ALA A 40 -31.71 7.79 15.81
C ALA A 40 -32.36 7.62 17.19
N MET A 41 -31.58 7.42 18.26
CA MET A 41 -32.10 7.28 19.63
C MET A 41 -32.36 8.61 20.35
N VAL A 42 -31.96 9.76 19.79
CA VAL A 42 -32.14 11.08 20.45
C VAL A 42 -33.63 11.45 20.47
N PRO A 43 -34.23 11.70 21.64
CA PRO A 43 -35.64 12.07 21.73
C PRO A 43 -35.88 13.54 21.37
N ALA A 44 -36.95 13.84 20.65
CA ALA A 44 -37.38 15.22 20.38
C ALA A 44 -37.89 15.89 21.67
N GLU A 45 -37.62 17.18 21.87
CA GLU A 45 -38.23 17.92 22.98
C GLU A 45 -39.75 18.02 22.76
N SER A 46 -40.54 17.44 23.66
CA SER A 46 -42.02 17.51 23.64
C SER A 46 -42.55 17.85 25.03
N ASN A 47 -43.48 18.81 25.09
CA ASN A 47 -44.23 19.15 26.30
C ASN A 47 -45.28 18.09 26.68
N GLN A 48 -45.42 17.02 25.90
CA GLN A 48 -46.30 15.88 26.17
C GLN A 48 -45.51 14.56 26.18
N PRO A 49 -45.43 13.84 27.32
CA PRO A 49 -44.65 12.62 27.45
C PRO A 49 -45.16 11.43 26.63
N CYS A 50 -46.40 11.49 26.12
CA CYS A 50 -47.02 10.39 25.35
C CYS A 50 -46.80 10.46 23.82
N SER A 51 -46.08 11.48 23.33
CA SER A 51 -45.81 11.68 21.88
C SER A 51 -44.33 12.00 21.61
N MET A 52 -43.42 11.47 22.43
CA MET A 52 -41.98 11.59 22.21
C MET A 52 -41.58 10.72 21.01
N GLY A 53 -41.17 11.34 19.91
CA GLY A 53 -40.60 10.69 18.72
C GLY A 53 -39.10 10.96 18.61
N PRO A 54 -38.40 10.34 17.62
CA PRO A 54 -37.00 10.63 17.36
C PRO A 54 -36.81 12.07 16.88
N MET A 55 -35.84 12.78 17.45
CA MET A 55 -35.42 14.11 17.00
C MET A 55 -34.90 14.06 15.56
N PHE A 56 -34.04 13.08 15.27
CA PHE A 56 -33.44 12.86 13.95
C PHE A 56 -34.13 11.69 13.24
N ARG A 57 -35.37 11.92 12.77
CA ARG A 57 -36.17 10.88 12.10
C ARG A 57 -35.48 10.29 10.87
N VAL A 58 -34.70 11.09 10.15
CA VAL A 58 -33.91 10.66 8.98
C VAL A 58 -32.95 9.52 9.32
N CYS A 59 -32.32 9.54 10.50
CA CYS A 59 -31.43 8.46 10.95
C CYS A 59 -32.20 7.16 11.23
N LEU A 60 -33.37 7.25 11.86
CA LEU A 60 -34.21 6.08 12.11
C LEU A 60 -34.71 5.45 10.79
N ASP A 61 -35.15 6.30 9.85
CA ASP A 61 -35.57 5.85 8.53
C ASP A 61 -34.41 5.21 7.76
N TRP A 62 -33.19 5.74 7.89
CA TRP A 62 -31.99 5.15 7.32
C TRP A 62 -31.71 3.76 7.93
N VAL A 63 -31.74 3.62 9.26
CA VAL A 63 -31.54 2.33 9.93
C VAL A 63 -32.55 1.29 9.44
N LEU A 64 -33.83 1.65 9.31
CA LEU A 64 -34.87 0.73 8.83
C LEU A 64 -34.66 0.25 7.39
N LYS A 65 -34.06 1.09 6.53
CA LYS A 65 -33.88 0.83 5.09
C LYS A 65 -32.53 0.19 4.72
N ASN A 66 -31.54 0.24 5.62
CA ASN A 66 -30.15 -0.15 5.32
C ASN A 66 -29.67 -1.40 6.10
N GLN A 67 -30.60 -2.27 6.50
CA GLN A 67 -30.24 -3.61 6.98
C GLN A 67 -29.81 -4.48 5.78
N THR A 68 -28.74 -5.25 5.91
CA THR A 68 -28.32 -6.20 4.88
C THR A 68 -29.33 -7.34 4.72
N GLN A 69 -29.24 -8.09 3.62
CA GLN A 69 -30.10 -9.27 3.41
C GLN A 69 -29.87 -10.35 4.48
N GLU A 70 -28.64 -10.43 4.96
CA GLU A 70 -28.17 -11.33 6.02
C GLU A 70 -28.61 -10.86 7.43
N GLY A 71 -29.21 -9.68 7.53
CA GLY A 71 -29.84 -9.18 8.75
C GLY A 71 -28.94 -8.33 9.64
N PHE A 72 -27.72 -7.99 9.23
CA PHE A 72 -26.84 -7.12 10.03
C PHE A 72 -26.86 -5.67 9.57
N TRP A 73 -26.33 -4.81 10.42
CA TRP A 73 -25.90 -3.46 10.08
C TRP A 73 -24.41 -3.31 10.35
N GLY A 74 -23.81 -2.35 9.66
CA GLY A 74 -22.37 -2.10 9.73
C GLY A 74 -21.65 -2.68 8.53
N GLU A 75 -20.34 -2.59 8.59
CA GLU A 75 -19.49 -2.78 7.42
C GLU A 75 -19.31 -4.26 7.09
N CYS A 76 -19.15 -4.53 5.80
CA CYS A 76 -18.79 -5.85 5.26
C CYS A 76 -17.42 -5.79 4.59
N ASP A 77 -16.75 -6.94 4.49
CA ASP A 77 -15.58 -7.09 3.63
C ASP A 77 -15.99 -6.97 2.15
N ALA A 78 -15.00 -7.04 1.26
CA ALA A 78 -15.23 -6.92 -0.17
C ALA A 78 -16.06 -8.07 -0.78
N HIS A 79 -16.27 -9.16 -0.05
CA HIS A 79 -17.13 -10.28 -0.45
C HIS A 79 -18.55 -10.16 0.12
N GLY A 80 -18.85 -9.09 0.85
CA GLY A 80 -20.12 -8.90 1.52
C GLY A 80 -20.24 -9.65 2.85
N ASN A 81 -19.16 -10.26 3.36
CA ASN A 81 -19.20 -10.92 4.67
C ASN A 81 -19.16 -9.88 5.79
N PRO A 82 -19.85 -10.13 6.91
CA PRO A 82 -19.78 -9.26 8.07
C PRO A 82 -18.35 -9.17 8.62
N THR A 83 -18.02 -8.00 9.16
CA THR A 83 -16.78 -7.77 9.88
C THR A 83 -17.02 -7.76 11.39
N LEU A 84 -15.95 -7.66 12.19
CA LEU A 84 -16.06 -7.48 13.64
C LEU A 84 -16.92 -6.26 14.01
N GLU A 85 -16.90 -5.21 13.18
CA GLU A 85 -17.67 -3.97 13.34
C GLU A 85 -19.19 -4.19 13.20
N SER A 86 -19.62 -5.24 12.48
CA SER A 86 -21.05 -5.54 12.27
C SER A 86 -21.76 -5.90 13.57
N LEU A 87 -21.06 -6.45 14.56
CA LEU A 87 -21.65 -6.85 15.85
C LEU A 87 -22.16 -5.64 16.67
N PRO A 88 -21.33 -4.65 17.05
CA PRO A 88 -21.78 -3.49 17.80
C PRO A 88 -22.74 -2.60 16.98
N ALA A 89 -22.52 -2.46 15.67
CA ALA A 89 -23.43 -1.70 14.81
C ALA A 89 -24.84 -2.32 14.78
N THR A 90 -24.94 -3.65 14.60
CA THR A 90 -26.23 -4.37 14.65
C THR A 90 -26.91 -4.22 15.99
N LEU A 91 -26.17 -4.34 17.11
CA LEU A 91 -26.73 -4.12 18.44
C LEU A 91 -27.30 -2.69 18.58
N ALA A 92 -26.55 -1.67 18.16
CA ALA A 92 -27.00 -0.28 18.22
C ALA A 92 -28.28 -0.07 17.39
N SER A 93 -28.31 -0.58 16.16
CA SER A 93 -29.47 -0.50 15.28
C SER A 93 -30.71 -1.20 15.85
N VAL A 94 -30.54 -2.41 16.41
CA VAL A 94 -31.63 -3.16 17.07
C VAL A 94 -32.19 -2.39 18.27
N ILE A 95 -31.32 -1.79 19.09
CA ILE A 95 -31.73 -0.96 20.22
C ILE A 95 -32.51 0.26 19.74
N ALA A 96 -32.04 0.93 18.67
CA ALA A 96 -32.69 2.10 18.12
C ALA A 96 -34.10 1.81 17.60
N VAL A 97 -34.30 0.75 16.82
CA VAL A 97 -35.63 0.38 16.30
C VAL A 97 -36.56 -0.05 17.43
N LYS A 98 -36.04 -0.76 18.45
CA LYS A 98 -36.82 -1.17 19.63
C LYS A 98 -37.24 0.02 20.48
N LYS A 99 -36.37 1.02 20.68
CA LYS A 99 -36.66 2.22 21.48
C LYS A 99 -37.94 2.92 21.00
N TRP A 100 -38.16 2.94 19.68
CA TRP A 100 -39.32 3.58 19.06
C TRP A 100 -40.45 2.61 18.70
N ASN A 101 -40.32 1.33 19.07
CA ASN A 101 -41.29 0.27 18.76
C ASN A 101 -41.64 0.18 17.25
N VAL A 102 -40.62 0.30 16.40
CA VAL A 102 -40.71 0.17 14.93
C VAL A 102 -39.82 -0.98 14.44
N GLY A 103 -39.98 -1.40 13.17
CA GLY A 103 -39.02 -2.32 12.53
C GLY A 103 -38.87 -3.68 13.24
N LYS A 104 -39.97 -4.28 13.71
CA LYS A 104 -39.93 -5.56 14.45
C LYS A 104 -39.21 -6.67 13.69
N GLU A 105 -39.47 -6.80 12.39
CA GLU A 105 -38.80 -7.78 11.53
C GLU A 105 -37.29 -7.49 11.43
N ASN A 106 -36.91 -6.21 11.31
CA ASN A 106 -35.51 -5.81 11.29
C ASN A 106 -34.81 -6.21 12.60
N ALA A 107 -35.45 -5.97 13.74
CA ALA A 107 -34.92 -6.35 15.05
C ALA A 107 -34.73 -7.86 15.19
N GLU A 108 -35.71 -8.66 14.75
CA GLU A 108 -35.65 -10.13 14.78
C GLU A 108 -34.51 -10.67 13.91
N LYS A 109 -34.34 -10.13 12.69
CA LYS A 109 -33.22 -10.48 11.80
C LYS A 109 -31.86 -10.10 12.39
N GLY A 110 -31.74 -8.92 12.99
CA GLY A 110 -30.49 -8.48 13.64
C GLY A 110 -30.08 -9.35 14.81
N LEU A 111 -31.03 -9.74 15.66
CA LEU A 111 -30.76 -10.67 16.75
C LEU A 111 -30.41 -12.07 16.23
N ALA A 112 -31.07 -12.56 15.19
CA ALA A 112 -30.73 -13.83 14.55
C ALA A 112 -29.31 -13.82 13.98
N PHE A 113 -28.91 -12.72 13.33
CA PHE A 113 -27.54 -12.54 12.84
C PHE A 113 -26.50 -12.64 13.96
N ILE A 114 -26.69 -11.91 15.07
CA ILE A 114 -25.75 -11.92 16.20
C ILE A 114 -25.60 -13.33 16.75
N ARG A 115 -26.71 -14.06 16.95
CA ARG A 115 -26.67 -15.44 17.46
C ARG A 115 -25.93 -16.39 16.53
N ALA A 116 -26.09 -16.23 15.22
CA ALA A 116 -25.50 -17.11 14.22
C ALA A 116 -24.01 -16.81 13.94
N ASN A 117 -23.57 -15.56 14.09
CA ASN A 117 -22.25 -15.12 13.59
C ASN A 117 -21.27 -14.62 14.66
N ALA A 118 -21.73 -14.30 15.88
CA ALA A 118 -20.82 -13.79 16.92
C ALA A 118 -19.66 -14.75 17.21
N GLU A 119 -19.90 -16.06 17.22
CA GLU A 119 -18.83 -17.04 17.42
C GLU A 119 -17.75 -16.94 16.35
N ASN A 120 -18.13 -17.02 15.07
CA ASN A 120 -17.17 -16.98 13.96
C ASN A 120 -16.37 -15.68 13.92
N LEU A 121 -17.04 -14.55 14.17
CA LEU A 121 -16.40 -13.22 14.14
C LEU A 121 -15.44 -13.01 15.32
N LEU A 122 -15.76 -13.55 16.50
CA LEU A 122 -14.93 -13.41 17.68
C LEU A 122 -13.78 -14.44 17.71
N ALA A 123 -14.01 -15.68 17.26
CA ALA A 123 -13.02 -16.75 17.27
C ALA A 123 -11.79 -16.47 16.39
N GLY A 124 -11.95 -15.65 15.34
CA GLY A 124 -10.86 -15.26 14.43
C GLY A 124 -9.75 -14.38 15.04
N HIS A 125 -9.89 -13.94 16.29
CA HIS A 125 -9.02 -12.93 16.90
C HIS A 125 -8.16 -13.45 18.07
N GLN A 126 -8.13 -14.76 18.35
CA GLN A 126 -7.27 -15.38 19.39
C GLN A 126 -7.25 -14.64 20.76
N ASN A 127 -8.38 -14.09 21.20
CA ASN A 127 -8.51 -13.29 22.43
C ASN A 127 -7.69 -11.97 22.45
N GLN A 128 -7.31 -11.43 21.30
CA GLN A 128 -6.72 -10.09 21.14
C GLN A 128 -7.63 -9.25 20.25
N PHE A 129 -8.44 -8.40 20.86
CA PHE A 129 -9.38 -7.54 20.14
C PHE A 129 -8.81 -6.14 19.96
N PRO A 130 -9.18 -5.43 18.89
CA PRO A 130 -8.90 -3.99 18.80
C PRO A 130 -9.47 -3.29 20.04
N ARG A 131 -8.69 -2.39 20.67
CA ARG A 131 -9.12 -1.69 21.90
C ARG A 131 -10.52 -1.08 21.79
N TRP A 132 -10.84 -0.44 20.68
CA TRP A 132 -12.16 0.16 20.47
C TRP A 132 -13.28 -0.89 20.56
N PHE A 133 -13.05 -2.11 20.07
CA PHE A 133 -14.02 -3.20 20.09
C PHE A 133 -14.19 -3.73 21.51
N ALA A 134 -13.08 -3.92 22.24
CA ALA A 134 -13.09 -4.32 23.64
C ALA A 134 -13.86 -3.31 24.51
N ILE A 135 -13.86 -2.02 24.17
CA ILE A 135 -14.67 -1.00 24.87
C ILE A 135 -16.14 -1.06 24.43
N VAL A 136 -16.39 -1.01 23.12
CA VAL A 136 -17.73 -0.78 22.56
C VAL A 136 -18.62 -2.01 22.67
N PHE A 137 -18.14 -3.19 22.30
CA PHE A 137 -18.99 -4.38 22.20
C PHE A 137 -19.60 -4.81 23.54
N PRO A 138 -18.82 -4.92 24.65
CA PRO A 138 -19.39 -5.17 25.97
C PRO A 138 -20.38 -4.10 26.43
N GLY A 139 -20.09 -2.82 26.19
CA GLY A 139 -20.99 -1.72 26.54
C GLY A 139 -22.31 -1.78 25.79
N MET A 140 -22.30 -2.19 24.52
CA MET A 140 -23.51 -2.41 23.73
C MET A 140 -24.32 -3.61 24.23
N ILE A 141 -23.68 -4.68 24.68
CA ILE A 141 -24.36 -5.83 25.32
C ILE A 141 -25.06 -5.38 26.62
N GLU A 142 -24.40 -4.57 27.44
CA GLU A 142 -24.98 -4.01 28.66
C GLU A 142 -26.20 -3.12 28.37
N LEU A 143 -26.09 -2.26 27.35
CA LEU A 143 -27.17 -1.38 26.91
C LEU A 143 -28.37 -2.17 26.35
N ALA A 144 -28.12 -3.22 25.57
CA ALA A 144 -29.16 -4.11 25.07
C ALA A 144 -29.94 -4.77 26.22
N ARG A 145 -29.24 -5.28 27.24
CA ARG A 145 -29.88 -5.86 28.43
C ARG A 145 -30.71 -4.82 29.20
N LYS A 146 -30.20 -3.60 29.37
CA LYS A 146 -30.93 -2.50 30.04
C LYS A 146 -32.21 -2.10 29.30
N THR A 147 -32.24 -2.25 27.97
CA THR A 147 -33.42 -2.00 27.13
C THR A 147 -34.34 -3.23 26.99
N GLY A 148 -34.10 -4.27 27.79
CA GLY A 148 -34.90 -5.49 27.85
C GLY A 148 -34.77 -6.38 26.63
N LEU A 149 -33.67 -6.29 25.87
CA LEU A 149 -33.34 -7.26 24.82
C LEU A 149 -32.71 -8.50 25.44
N ASP A 150 -33.27 -9.67 25.13
CA ASP A 150 -32.71 -10.95 25.54
C ASP A 150 -31.67 -11.41 24.51
N LEU A 151 -30.39 -11.32 24.90
CA LEU A 151 -29.25 -11.76 24.11
C LEU A 151 -28.84 -13.16 24.56
N ASP A 152 -29.45 -14.16 23.93
CA ASP A 152 -29.09 -15.57 24.14
C ASP A 152 -27.84 -15.92 23.31
N PHE A 153 -26.68 -15.86 23.96
CA PHE A 153 -25.42 -16.32 23.37
C PHE A 153 -25.20 -17.80 23.70
N PRO A 154 -24.71 -18.62 22.74
CA PRO A 154 -24.38 -20.02 22.98
C PRO A 154 -23.46 -20.20 24.20
N HIS A 155 -23.67 -21.28 24.95
CA HIS A 155 -22.97 -21.52 26.23
C HIS A 155 -21.44 -21.49 26.12
N HIS A 156 -20.87 -21.98 25.02
CA HIS A 156 -19.43 -21.99 24.77
C HIS A 156 -18.85 -20.60 24.48
N LEU A 157 -19.65 -19.64 24.02
CA LEU A 157 -19.22 -18.26 23.78
C LEU A 157 -19.06 -17.46 25.08
N LYS A 158 -19.63 -17.95 26.19
CA LYS A 158 -19.58 -17.24 27.48
C LYS A 158 -18.15 -16.99 27.96
N GLY A 159 -17.22 -17.93 27.74
CA GLY A 159 -15.81 -17.75 28.10
C GLY A 159 -15.17 -16.59 27.33
N LEU A 160 -15.30 -16.60 26.01
CA LEU A 160 -14.78 -15.54 25.13
C LEU A 160 -15.36 -14.16 25.46
N LEU A 161 -16.67 -14.10 25.74
CA LEU A 161 -17.29 -12.85 26.18
C LEU A 161 -16.72 -12.40 27.54
N MET A 162 -16.50 -13.29 28.51
CA MET A 162 -15.87 -12.92 29.78
C MET A 162 -14.46 -12.37 29.57
N ASP A 163 -13.69 -12.93 28.65
CA ASP A 163 -12.34 -12.44 28.31
C ASP A 163 -12.40 -11.01 27.77
N ILE A 164 -13.32 -10.70 26.85
CA ILE A 164 -13.50 -9.34 26.30
C ILE A 164 -13.95 -8.36 27.40
N PHE A 165 -14.86 -8.78 28.29
CA PHE A 165 -15.27 -7.95 29.42
C PHE A 165 -14.11 -7.68 30.39
N PHE A 166 -13.27 -8.68 30.64
CA PHE A 166 -12.08 -8.54 31.47
C PHE A 166 -11.06 -7.60 30.83
N GLU A 167 -10.83 -7.71 29.52
CA GLU A 167 -9.99 -6.79 28.76
C GLU A 167 -10.51 -5.34 28.86
N ARG A 168 -11.83 -5.14 28.73
CA ARG A 168 -12.46 -3.83 28.95
C ARG A 168 -12.17 -3.28 30.34
N GLU A 169 -12.28 -4.09 31.39
CA GLU A 169 -11.98 -3.66 32.76
C GLU A 169 -10.51 -3.22 32.90
N GLN A 170 -9.58 -3.99 32.34
CA GLN A 170 -8.16 -3.62 32.32
C GLN A 170 -7.91 -2.30 31.58
N ILE A 171 -8.57 -2.07 30.44
CA ILE A 171 -8.49 -0.81 29.69
C ILE A 171 -9.01 0.35 30.55
N LEU A 172 -10.16 0.19 31.20
CA LEU A 172 -10.79 1.23 32.01
C LEU A 172 -9.99 1.54 33.30
N GLU A 173 -9.31 0.56 33.88
CA GLU A 173 -8.44 0.73 35.05
C GLU A 173 -7.10 1.40 34.69
N SER A 174 -6.47 0.96 33.60
CA SER A 174 -5.19 1.52 33.14
C SER A 174 -5.30 2.98 32.68
N ASP A 175 -6.39 3.38 32.01
CA ASP A 175 -6.59 4.77 31.57
C ASP A 175 -6.83 5.76 32.73
N LYS A 176 -7.30 5.28 33.89
CA LYS A 176 -7.40 6.12 35.11
C LYS A 176 -6.03 6.52 35.66
N GLU A 177 -4.99 5.73 35.40
CA GLU A 177 -3.62 6.00 35.84
C GLU A 177 -2.81 6.82 34.81
N LEU A 178 -3.24 6.83 33.54
CA LEU A 178 -2.54 7.42 32.37
C LEU A 178 -3.08 8.77 31.89
N ALA A 179 -3.96 9.42 32.66
CA ALA A 179 -4.60 10.72 32.34
C ALA A 179 -3.63 11.91 32.09
N ALA A 180 -2.32 11.67 32.03
CA ALA A 180 -1.27 12.63 31.74
C ALA A 180 -0.55 12.40 30.40
N GLY A 181 -0.84 11.35 29.62
CA GLY A 181 -0.07 11.05 28.40
C GLY A 181 -0.82 10.26 27.34
N GLY A 182 -1.69 10.93 26.58
CA GLY A 182 -2.06 10.73 25.16
C GLY A 182 -2.22 9.34 24.51
N ALA A 183 -2.16 8.21 25.22
CA ALA A 183 -1.95 6.90 24.63
C ALA A 183 -3.09 6.38 23.73
N TYR A 184 -4.31 6.89 23.87
CA TYR A 184 -5.48 6.49 23.09
C TYR A 184 -6.47 7.65 22.98
N PRO A 185 -7.45 7.61 22.05
CA PRO A 185 -8.60 8.49 22.15
C PRO A 185 -9.15 8.42 23.56
N SER A 186 -9.36 9.58 24.19
CA SER A 186 -9.90 9.67 25.56
C SER A 186 -11.06 8.68 25.73
N LEU A 187 -11.19 8.02 26.88
CA LEU A 187 -12.35 7.16 27.15
C LEU A 187 -13.67 7.89 26.92
N LEU A 188 -13.69 9.22 27.12
CA LEU A 188 -14.83 10.08 26.85
C LEU A 188 -15.23 10.12 25.38
N SER A 189 -14.32 9.81 24.46
CA SER A 189 -14.68 9.57 23.07
C SER A 189 -15.64 8.40 22.93
N TYR A 190 -15.72 7.45 23.87
CA TYR A 190 -16.67 6.33 23.92
C TYR A 190 -17.76 6.50 24.99
N LEU A 191 -18.09 7.75 25.35
CA LEU A 191 -19.04 8.09 26.43
C LEU A 191 -20.32 7.25 26.40
N GLU A 192 -20.83 6.95 25.21
CA GLU A 192 -22.09 6.26 24.98
C GLU A 192 -22.15 4.82 25.48
N VAL A 193 -20.98 4.20 25.70
CA VAL A 193 -20.82 2.80 26.13
C VAL A 193 -20.01 2.67 27.43
N LEU A 194 -19.67 3.77 28.10
CA LEU A 194 -18.97 3.69 29.39
C LEU A 194 -19.90 3.19 30.51
N PRO A 195 -19.39 2.38 31.47
CA PRO A 195 -20.18 1.99 32.64
C PRO A 195 -20.57 3.22 33.46
N SER A 196 -21.70 3.16 34.18
CA SER A 196 -22.20 4.28 34.99
C SER A 196 -21.24 4.74 36.09
N LEU A 197 -20.31 3.89 36.52
CA LEU A 197 -19.25 4.23 37.49
C LEU A 197 -18.13 5.11 36.88
N TYR A 198 -18.07 5.17 35.55
CA TYR A 198 -17.12 5.91 34.72
C TYR A 198 -17.82 6.97 33.87
N ALA A 199 -19.14 7.13 34.02
CA ALA A 199 -19.89 8.18 33.33
C ALA A 199 -19.39 9.53 33.84
N ALA A 200 -18.79 10.30 32.93
CA ALA A 200 -18.35 11.66 33.21
C ALA A 200 -19.50 12.46 33.83
N ASN A 201 -19.18 13.24 34.86
CA ASN A 201 -20.15 14.21 35.35
C ASN A 201 -20.38 15.29 34.27
N GLU A 202 -21.51 15.97 34.34
CA GLU A 202 -21.88 17.01 33.35
C GLU A 202 -20.76 18.03 33.14
N GLN A 203 -20.02 18.39 34.22
CA GLN A 203 -18.89 19.31 34.14
C GLN A 203 -17.70 18.77 33.34
N GLU A 204 -17.41 17.48 33.44
CA GLU A 204 -16.32 16.82 32.73
C GLU A 204 -16.65 16.65 31.24
N ILE A 205 -17.90 16.35 30.89
CA ILE A 205 -18.37 16.36 29.50
C ILE A 205 -18.18 17.76 28.91
N MET A 206 -18.67 18.79 29.60
CA MET A 206 -18.60 20.18 29.17
C MET A 206 -17.16 20.69 28.99
N LYS A 207 -16.22 20.24 29.83
CA LYS A 207 -14.80 20.62 29.73
C LYS A 207 -14.12 20.05 28.48
N ASN A 208 -14.62 18.95 27.94
CA ASN A 208 -14.02 18.24 26.80
C ASN A 208 -14.77 18.48 25.47
N LEU A 209 -15.76 19.38 25.44
CA LEU A 209 -16.40 19.77 24.19
C LEU A 209 -15.43 20.59 23.32
N SER A 210 -15.42 20.25 22.04
CA SER A 210 -14.67 20.97 21.02
C SER A 210 -15.37 22.28 20.66
N GLY A 211 -14.66 23.19 19.98
CA GLY A 211 -15.22 24.50 19.59
C GLY A 211 -16.41 24.42 18.62
N ASP A 212 -16.61 23.27 17.96
CA ASP A 212 -17.75 22.96 17.10
C ASP A 212 -18.94 22.35 17.84
N GLY A 213 -18.84 22.15 19.17
CA GLY A 213 -19.86 21.52 20.01
C GLY A 213 -19.78 19.99 20.08
N SER A 214 -18.84 19.36 19.37
CA SER A 214 -18.66 17.91 19.38
C SER A 214 -17.88 17.41 20.59
N LEU A 215 -18.13 16.16 20.98
CA LEU A 215 -17.27 15.41 21.89
C LEU A 215 -16.31 14.54 21.06
N PHE A 216 -15.06 15.01 20.90
CA PHE A 216 -14.01 14.38 20.07
C PHE A 216 -14.45 14.10 18.62
N GLN A 217 -15.26 14.99 18.02
CA GLN A 217 -15.80 14.83 16.66
C GLN A 217 -16.58 13.52 16.43
N SER A 218 -16.96 12.81 17.51
CA SER A 218 -17.70 11.55 17.45
C SER A 218 -19.20 11.81 17.53
N PRO A 219 -19.99 11.46 16.49
CA PRO A 219 -21.44 11.64 16.54
C PRO A 219 -22.11 10.82 17.64
N SER A 220 -21.73 9.56 17.86
CA SER A 220 -22.30 8.74 18.94
C SER A 220 -22.05 9.32 20.34
N ALA A 221 -20.81 9.76 20.60
CA ALA A 221 -20.44 10.35 21.89
C ALA A 221 -21.16 11.69 22.12
N THR A 222 -21.26 12.51 21.08
CA THR A 222 -21.95 13.80 21.13
C THR A 222 -23.46 13.63 21.32
N ALA A 223 -24.07 12.63 20.67
CA ALA A 223 -25.48 12.29 20.90
C ALA A 223 -25.73 11.86 22.35
N CYS A 224 -24.82 11.07 22.94
CA CYS A 224 -24.90 10.70 24.35
C CYS A 224 -24.71 11.91 25.28
N ALA A 225 -23.72 12.77 24.99
CA ALA A 225 -23.47 14.00 25.73
C ALA A 225 -24.69 14.93 25.72
N PHE A 226 -25.33 15.11 24.55
CA PHE A 226 -26.57 15.88 24.44
C PHE A 226 -27.70 15.26 25.27
N MET A 227 -27.93 13.95 25.16
CA MET A 227 -28.97 13.27 25.96
C MET A 227 -28.73 13.36 27.48
N ALA A 228 -27.47 13.48 27.91
CA ALA A 228 -27.11 13.59 29.32
C ALA A 228 -27.20 15.02 29.88
N THR A 229 -26.95 16.04 29.04
CA THR A 229 -26.73 17.44 29.50
C THR A 229 -27.74 18.45 28.94
N GLY A 230 -28.40 18.14 27.82
CA GLY A 230 -29.21 19.11 27.08
C GLY A 230 -28.40 20.28 26.48
N ASN A 231 -27.07 20.13 26.37
CA ASN A 231 -26.20 21.20 25.86
C ASN A 231 -26.55 21.61 24.42
N LYS A 232 -26.67 22.93 24.17
CA LYS A 232 -27.09 23.47 22.88
C LYS A 232 -26.03 23.37 21.78
N ASP A 233 -24.75 23.37 22.15
CA ASP A 233 -23.64 23.27 21.19
C ASP A 233 -23.55 21.84 20.64
N CYS A 234 -23.74 20.83 21.50
CA CYS A 234 -23.89 19.44 21.06
C CYS A 234 -25.06 19.28 20.08
N LEU A 235 -26.20 19.93 20.36
CA LEU A 235 -27.35 19.89 19.46
C LEU A 235 -27.05 20.57 18.12
N ALA A 236 -26.41 21.74 18.13
CA ALA A 236 -26.03 22.46 16.91
C ALA A 236 -25.08 21.64 16.03
N TYR A 237 -24.10 20.95 16.64
CA TYR A 237 -23.23 20.01 15.95
C TYR A 237 -24.02 18.89 15.25
N LEU A 238 -24.91 18.21 15.98
CA LEU A 238 -25.70 17.10 15.44
C LEU A 238 -26.65 17.57 14.33
N GLN A 239 -27.24 18.76 14.45
CA GLN A 239 -28.08 19.35 13.40
C GLN A 239 -27.28 19.67 12.14
N SER A 240 -26.11 20.31 12.27
CA SER A 240 -25.19 20.59 11.16
C SER A 240 -24.76 19.32 10.42
N LEU A 241 -24.42 18.27 11.18
CA LEU A 241 -24.08 16.96 10.64
C LEU A 241 -25.22 16.38 9.78
N ILE A 242 -26.45 16.45 10.27
CA ILE A 242 -27.63 15.94 9.54
C ILE A 242 -27.95 16.77 8.31
N GLU A 243 -27.84 18.09 8.39
CA GLU A 243 -28.03 18.98 7.23
C GLU A 243 -27.03 18.65 6.13
N LYS A 244 -25.78 18.35 6.48
CA LYS A 244 -24.73 17.97 5.51
C LYS A 244 -24.93 16.57 4.94
N CYS A 245 -25.33 15.58 5.75
CA CYS A 245 -25.53 14.20 5.30
C CYS A 245 -26.87 13.99 4.54
N GLY A 246 -27.84 14.87 4.73
CA GLY A 246 -29.18 14.77 4.14
C GLY A 246 -29.93 13.52 4.62
N ASN A 247 -30.42 12.72 3.68
CA ASN A 247 -31.16 11.47 3.98
C ASN A 247 -30.25 10.23 4.10
N ASN A 248 -28.93 10.42 4.07
CA ASN A 248 -27.97 9.33 4.24
C ASN A 248 -27.63 9.14 5.71
N GLY A 249 -26.98 8.02 6.03
CA GLY A 249 -26.42 7.79 7.36
C GLY A 249 -25.27 8.76 7.65
N VAL A 250 -24.91 8.89 8.92
CA VAL A 250 -23.82 9.79 9.34
C VAL A 250 -22.48 9.05 9.37
N PRO A 251 -21.34 9.72 9.09
CA PRO A 251 -20.01 9.15 9.22
C PRO A 251 -19.64 8.83 10.68
N PRO A 252 -18.57 8.04 10.91
CA PRO A 252 -18.07 7.76 12.26
C PRO A 252 -17.36 8.96 12.93
N THR A 253 -17.02 9.99 12.15
CA THR A 253 -16.37 11.22 12.63
C THR A 253 -16.81 12.39 11.75
N TYR A 254 -17.04 13.57 12.34
CA TYR A 254 -17.38 14.79 11.60
C TYR A 254 -16.86 16.06 12.30
N PRO A 255 -16.37 17.08 11.56
CA PRO A 255 -16.10 17.06 10.12
C PRO A 255 -14.99 16.05 9.75
N MET A 256 -15.02 15.58 8.51
CA MET A 256 -13.93 14.76 7.94
C MET A 256 -13.03 15.66 7.12
N ASP A 257 -11.73 15.38 7.14
CA ASP A 257 -10.77 16.14 6.33
C ASP A 257 -10.99 15.84 4.83
N GLU A 258 -11.44 16.87 4.09
CA GLU A 258 -11.74 16.74 2.65
C GLU A 258 -10.50 16.43 1.82
N ASP A 259 -9.34 16.97 2.19
CA ASP A 259 -8.07 16.70 1.50
C ASP A 259 -7.66 15.24 1.71
N LEU A 260 -7.84 14.70 2.93
CA LEU A 260 -7.59 13.29 3.21
C LEU A 260 -8.52 12.36 2.39
N ILE A 261 -9.81 12.71 2.22
CA ILE A 261 -10.72 11.97 1.35
C ILE A 261 -10.20 11.96 -0.10
N LYS A 262 -9.86 13.14 -0.64
CA LYS A 262 -9.38 13.30 -2.01
C LYS A 262 -8.05 12.57 -2.24
N LEU A 263 -7.11 12.64 -1.30
CA LEU A 263 -5.85 11.89 -1.32
C LEU A 263 -6.10 10.39 -1.28
N GLY A 264 -7.05 9.94 -0.44
CA GLY A 264 -7.48 8.54 -0.39
C GLY A 264 -8.00 8.04 -1.73
N LEU A 265 -8.81 8.85 -2.42
CA LEU A 265 -9.33 8.54 -3.76
C LEU A 265 -8.21 8.47 -4.81
N ALA A 266 -7.33 9.47 -4.85
CA ALA A 266 -6.19 9.48 -5.78
C ALA A 266 -5.29 8.26 -5.57
N ASN A 267 -5.01 7.91 -4.31
CA ASN A 267 -4.26 6.71 -3.97
C ASN A 267 -4.96 5.43 -4.45
N GLN A 268 -6.27 5.31 -4.25
CA GLN A 268 -7.02 4.12 -4.69
C GLN A 268 -7.03 3.96 -6.21
N LEU A 269 -7.18 5.06 -6.96
CA LEU A 269 -7.06 5.04 -8.43
C LEU A 269 -5.67 4.59 -8.89
N GLN A 270 -4.60 5.03 -8.23
CA GLN A 270 -3.25 4.58 -8.54
C GLN A 270 -3.06 3.09 -8.25
N ARG A 271 -3.48 2.62 -7.07
CA ARG A 271 -3.27 1.22 -6.66
C ARG A 271 -4.06 0.23 -7.49
N LEU A 272 -5.24 0.62 -7.99
CA LEU A 272 -6.03 -0.17 -8.92
C LEU A 272 -5.50 -0.16 -10.37
N GLY A 273 -4.42 0.59 -10.66
CA GLY A 273 -3.88 0.72 -12.01
C GLY A 273 -4.72 1.59 -12.95
N LEU A 274 -5.58 2.45 -12.40
CA LEU A 274 -6.51 3.27 -13.16
C LEU A 274 -6.04 4.71 -13.38
N ALA A 275 -4.91 5.12 -12.79
CA ALA A 275 -4.48 6.52 -12.76
C ALA A 275 -4.38 7.19 -14.15
N GLU A 276 -3.96 6.46 -15.19
CA GLU A 276 -3.86 6.99 -16.57
C GLU A 276 -5.21 7.44 -17.15
N HIS A 277 -6.33 6.89 -16.67
CA HIS A 277 -7.67 7.28 -17.09
C HIS A 277 -8.13 8.57 -16.40
N PHE A 278 -7.51 8.93 -15.27
CA PHE A 278 -7.93 10.00 -14.37
C PHE A 278 -6.85 11.06 -14.12
N THR A 279 -5.83 11.15 -14.96
CA THR A 279 -4.68 12.06 -14.81
C THR A 279 -5.08 13.48 -14.44
N GLN A 280 -5.98 14.11 -15.22
CA GLN A 280 -6.43 15.48 -14.95
C GLN A 280 -7.06 15.64 -13.55
N HIS A 281 -7.90 14.69 -13.12
CA HIS A 281 -8.56 14.77 -11.82
C HIS A 281 -7.56 14.60 -10.68
N ILE A 282 -6.57 13.71 -10.85
CA ILE A 282 -5.49 13.53 -9.88
C ILE A 282 -4.65 14.81 -9.80
N GLU A 283 -4.30 15.43 -10.93
CA GLU A 283 -3.56 16.71 -10.97
C GLU A 283 -4.33 17.85 -10.29
N GLU A 284 -5.63 17.95 -10.50
CA GLU A 284 -6.50 18.94 -9.84
C GLU A 284 -6.52 18.74 -8.31
N ILE A 285 -6.70 17.50 -7.84
CA ILE A 285 -6.65 17.15 -6.42
C ILE A 285 -5.30 17.55 -5.82
N LEU A 286 -4.19 17.14 -6.46
CA LEU A 286 -2.85 17.37 -5.93
C LEU A 286 -2.47 18.85 -5.95
N THR A 287 -2.93 19.60 -6.96
CA THR A 287 -2.74 21.05 -7.00
C THR A 287 -3.44 21.73 -5.82
N GLN A 288 -4.68 21.34 -5.50
CA GLN A 288 -5.41 21.89 -4.35
C GLN A 288 -4.70 21.58 -3.04
N VAL A 289 -4.34 20.31 -2.82
CA VAL A 289 -3.63 19.88 -1.60
C VAL A 289 -2.29 20.62 -1.47
N TYR A 290 -1.53 20.75 -2.56
CA TYR A 290 -0.25 21.47 -2.53
C TYR A 290 -0.41 22.94 -2.13
N GLN A 291 -1.46 23.61 -2.62
CA GLN A 291 -1.77 24.99 -2.24
C GLN A 291 -2.12 25.11 -0.75
N THR A 292 -2.79 24.10 -0.17
CA THR A 292 -3.06 24.06 1.27
C THR A 292 -1.76 23.98 2.07
N TYR A 293 -0.89 23.01 1.78
CA TYR A 293 0.39 22.83 2.49
C TYR A 293 1.31 24.06 2.39
N THR A 294 1.36 24.69 1.21
CA THR A 294 2.18 25.90 1.02
C THR A 294 1.63 27.11 1.78
N LYS A 295 0.31 27.25 1.89
CA LYS A 295 -0.32 28.32 2.69
C LYS A 295 -0.19 28.07 4.19
N GLU A 296 -0.38 26.84 4.65
CA GLU A 296 -0.26 26.47 6.08
C GLU A 296 1.16 26.72 6.61
N SER A 297 2.20 26.55 5.78
CA SER A 297 3.58 26.93 6.14
C SER A 297 3.79 28.43 6.38
N SER A 298 2.82 29.28 6.01
CA SER A 298 2.86 30.74 6.16
C SER A 298 1.88 31.29 7.21
N SER A 299 1.05 30.44 7.82
CA SER A 299 0.05 30.83 8.82
C SER A 299 0.21 30.00 10.09
N GLU A 300 0.57 30.65 11.20
CA GLU A 300 0.72 30.05 12.54
C GLU A 300 -0.56 29.47 13.17
N ASN A 301 -1.65 29.29 12.43
CA ASN A 301 -2.90 28.80 13.01
C ASN A 301 -3.71 27.96 12.01
N SER A 302 -3.77 26.65 12.24
CA SER A 302 -5.00 25.89 12.00
C SER A 302 -5.28 25.00 13.21
N ASN A 303 -6.27 25.43 14.00
CA ASN A 303 -6.88 24.62 15.06
C ASN A 303 -7.70 23.50 14.43
N SER A 304 -7.04 22.49 13.86
CA SER A 304 -7.65 21.21 13.51
C SER A 304 -7.19 20.20 14.54
N VAL A 305 -8.05 19.86 15.51
CA VAL A 305 -7.81 18.78 16.47
C VAL A 305 -8.01 17.44 15.76
N ALA A 306 -7.26 17.20 14.69
CA ALA A 306 -7.15 15.90 14.07
C ALA A 306 -6.27 15.01 14.97
N SER A 307 -6.66 13.74 15.12
CA SER A 307 -5.81 12.80 15.86
C SER A 307 -4.44 12.68 15.19
N VAL A 308 -3.38 12.41 15.97
CA VAL A 308 -2.03 12.16 15.45
C VAL A 308 -2.04 11.14 14.30
N ALA A 309 -2.84 10.08 14.43
CA ALA A 309 -3.00 9.05 13.40
C ALA A 309 -3.60 9.61 12.10
N THR A 310 -4.66 10.42 12.20
CA THR A 310 -5.32 11.06 11.04
C THR A 310 -4.37 12.02 10.32
N GLN A 311 -3.63 12.84 11.08
CA GLN A 311 -2.68 13.80 10.53
C GLN A 311 -1.52 13.08 9.82
N LEU A 312 -0.90 12.08 10.46
CA LEU A 312 0.16 11.27 9.84
C LEU A 312 -0.33 10.52 8.58
N GLN A 313 -1.58 10.05 8.59
CA GLN A 313 -2.16 9.41 7.42
C GLN A 313 -2.32 10.40 6.25
N LYS A 314 -2.79 11.62 6.52
CA LYS A 314 -2.89 12.69 5.52
C LYS A 314 -1.51 13.07 4.99
N ASP A 315 -0.56 13.35 5.88
CA ASP A 315 0.79 13.79 5.53
C ASP A 315 1.55 12.72 4.74
N SER A 316 1.44 11.45 5.11
CA SER A 316 2.09 10.36 4.38
C SER A 316 1.53 10.18 2.96
N LEU A 317 0.21 10.26 2.79
CA LEU A 317 -0.41 10.22 1.47
C LEU A 317 -0.06 11.47 0.65
N ALA A 318 -0.19 12.67 1.22
CA ALA A 318 0.13 13.93 0.58
C ALA A 318 1.58 13.95 0.13
N PHE A 319 2.52 13.70 1.04
CA PHE A 319 3.96 13.69 0.75
C PHE A 319 4.30 12.76 -0.40
N ARG A 320 3.86 11.50 -0.32
CA ARG A 320 4.14 10.50 -1.35
C ARG A 320 3.53 10.90 -2.69
N LEU A 321 2.24 11.23 -2.73
CA LEU A 321 1.53 11.53 -3.96
C LEU A 321 2.04 12.83 -4.61
N LEU A 322 2.23 13.90 -3.85
CA LEU A 322 2.75 15.16 -4.34
C LEU A 322 4.14 14.98 -4.96
N ARG A 323 5.06 14.33 -4.24
CA ARG A 323 6.41 14.07 -4.73
C ARG A 323 6.41 13.16 -5.94
N MET A 324 5.55 12.13 -5.95
CA MET A 324 5.33 11.28 -7.13
C MET A 324 4.72 12.02 -8.32
N HIS A 325 4.29 13.28 -8.20
CA HIS A 325 3.80 14.09 -9.33
C HIS A 325 4.59 15.40 -9.52
N GLY A 326 5.83 15.47 -9.01
CA GLY A 326 6.75 16.56 -9.29
C GLY A 326 6.68 17.77 -8.37
N TYR A 327 5.77 17.77 -7.39
CA TYR A 327 5.68 18.84 -6.41
C TYR A 327 6.83 18.80 -5.41
N ASN A 328 7.43 19.96 -5.15
CA ASN A 328 8.47 20.10 -4.15
C ASN A 328 7.86 20.28 -2.77
N ILE A 329 7.96 19.24 -1.94
CA ILE A 329 7.45 19.20 -0.57
C ILE A 329 8.59 18.87 0.41
N SER A 330 8.63 19.60 1.52
CA SER A 330 9.63 19.44 2.57
C SER A 330 9.45 18.11 3.30
N PRO A 331 10.52 17.33 3.57
CA PRO A 331 10.50 16.16 4.44
C PRO A 331 9.80 16.40 5.79
N TRP A 332 9.94 17.60 6.33
CA TRP A 332 9.34 18.01 7.61
C TRP A 332 7.83 17.96 7.63
N SER A 333 7.16 18.09 6.48
CA SER A 333 5.70 17.92 6.39
C SER A 333 5.23 16.52 6.77
N LEU A 334 6.12 15.51 6.70
CA LEU A 334 5.85 14.14 7.10
C LEU A 334 6.54 13.78 8.43
N CYS A 335 7.79 14.23 8.62
CA CYS A 335 8.64 13.78 9.73
C CYS A 335 8.44 14.57 11.04
N TRP A 336 7.48 15.49 11.11
CA TRP A 336 7.24 16.34 12.27
C TRP A 336 7.11 15.54 13.58
N PHE A 337 6.49 14.36 13.53
CA PHE A 337 6.20 13.52 14.71
C PHE A 337 7.45 12.99 15.43
N LEU A 338 8.60 12.95 14.75
CA LEU A 338 9.86 12.48 15.34
C LEU A 338 10.46 13.48 16.33
N ASN A 339 9.99 14.73 16.33
CA ASN A 339 10.51 15.80 17.18
C ASN A 339 9.74 15.96 18.49
N ASP A 340 8.75 15.10 18.71
CA ASP A 340 7.92 15.08 19.89
C ASP A 340 8.05 13.69 20.54
N ASP A 341 8.86 13.63 21.61
CA ASP A 341 9.11 12.39 22.35
C ASP A 341 7.81 11.77 22.89
N GLU A 342 6.80 12.58 23.22
CA GLU A 342 5.52 12.07 23.72
C GLU A 342 4.74 11.36 22.60
N ILE A 343 4.78 11.91 21.38
CA ILE A 343 4.16 11.29 20.20
C ILE A 343 4.89 10.01 19.80
N VAL A 344 6.23 10.02 19.82
CA VAL A 344 7.05 8.83 19.56
C VAL A 344 6.70 7.73 20.58
N ASP A 345 6.73 8.05 21.87
CA ASP A 345 6.35 7.12 22.95
C ASP A 345 4.92 6.60 22.79
N HIS A 346 4.00 7.47 22.36
CA HIS A 346 2.61 7.12 22.10
C HIS A 346 2.50 6.11 20.95
N ILE A 347 3.18 6.31 19.82
CA ILE A 347 3.17 5.35 18.71
C ILE A 347 3.79 4.02 19.16
N GLU A 348 4.90 4.05 19.90
CA GLU A 348 5.59 2.84 20.35
C GLU A 348 4.78 2.01 21.37
N LYS A 349 3.97 2.65 22.21
CA LYS A 349 3.08 1.94 23.16
C LYS A 349 1.84 1.37 22.47
N ASN A 350 1.44 1.92 21.32
CA ASN A 350 0.16 1.64 20.65
C ASN A 350 0.32 1.13 19.21
N GLN A 351 1.30 0.27 19.00
CA GLN A 351 1.77 -0.16 17.68
C GLN A 351 0.67 -0.76 16.79
N GLU A 352 -0.27 -1.51 17.36
CA GLU A 352 -1.37 -2.13 16.60
C GLU A 352 -2.31 -1.07 16.01
N PHE A 353 -2.65 -0.03 16.79
CA PHE A 353 -3.48 1.08 16.32
C PHE A 353 -2.77 1.89 15.22
N PHE A 354 -1.47 2.14 15.39
CA PHE A 354 -0.66 2.91 14.43
C PHE A 354 -0.13 2.10 13.25
N SER A 355 -0.28 0.77 13.23
CA SER A 355 0.31 -0.10 12.22
C SER A 355 -0.04 0.31 10.79
N SER A 356 -1.32 0.60 10.52
CA SER A 356 -1.79 1.04 9.20
C SER A 356 -1.20 2.39 8.76
N VAL A 357 -1.09 3.34 9.70
CA VAL A 357 -0.51 4.66 9.46
C VAL A 357 1.00 4.56 9.26
N MET A 358 1.69 3.77 10.09
CA MET A 358 3.12 3.52 9.97
C MET A 358 3.47 2.81 8.66
N LEU A 359 2.59 1.97 8.12
CA LEU A 359 2.75 1.40 6.79
C LEU A 359 2.72 2.50 5.70
N ASN A 360 1.85 3.49 5.83
CA ASN A 360 1.81 4.62 4.89
C ASN A 360 3.01 5.56 5.07
N VAL A 361 3.48 5.81 6.29
CA VAL A 361 4.74 6.53 6.55
C VAL A 361 5.91 5.79 5.90
N TYR A 362 6.03 4.48 6.12
CA TYR A 362 7.05 3.64 5.51
C TYR A 362 7.04 3.75 3.98
N ARG A 363 5.87 3.63 3.34
CA ARG A 363 5.71 3.82 1.89
C ARG A 363 6.07 5.24 1.44
N ALA A 364 5.73 6.26 2.22
CA ALA A 364 6.06 7.64 1.89
C ALA A 364 7.57 7.89 1.89
N THR A 365 8.33 7.16 2.71
CA THR A 365 9.80 7.21 2.68
C THR A 365 10.43 6.54 1.45
N ASP A 366 9.69 5.75 0.64
CA ASP A 366 10.25 5.14 -0.58
C ASP A 366 10.62 6.18 -1.66
N VAL A 367 10.09 7.41 -1.55
CA VAL A 367 10.39 8.53 -2.45
C VAL A 367 11.37 9.54 -1.82
N MET A 368 12.25 9.09 -0.93
CA MET A 368 13.32 9.92 -0.34
C MET A 368 14.43 10.27 -1.35
N PHE A 369 15.05 11.42 -1.16
CA PHE A 369 16.19 11.93 -1.91
C PHE A 369 17.47 11.97 -1.06
N SER A 370 18.62 12.14 -1.71
CA SER A 370 19.91 12.17 -1.03
C SER A 370 20.02 13.37 -0.08
N GLY A 371 20.37 13.11 1.18
CA GLY A 371 20.55 14.13 2.22
C GLY A 371 19.30 14.45 3.03
N GLU A 372 18.19 13.71 2.84
CA GLU A 372 16.97 13.84 3.65
C GLU A 372 17.00 12.88 4.85
N TYR A 373 17.84 13.17 5.84
CA TYR A 373 18.09 12.31 7.00
C TYR A 373 16.83 12.06 7.85
N GLU A 374 15.92 13.02 7.91
CA GLU A 374 14.65 12.90 8.64
C GLU A 374 13.77 11.79 8.06
N LEU A 375 13.83 11.55 6.75
CA LEU A 375 13.10 10.43 6.11
C LEU A 375 13.77 9.09 6.38
N GLU A 376 15.10 9.07 6.52
CA GLU A 376 15.84 7.86 6.91
C GLU A 376 15.45 7.44 8.34
N GLU A 377 15.34 8.41 9.25
CA GLU A 377 14.85 8.19 10.61
C GLU A 377 13.39 7.74 10.62
N ALA A 378 12.51 8.40 9.87
CA ALA A 378 11.10 8.01 9.76
C ALA A 378 10.93 6.59 9.19
N ARG A 379 11.76 6.21 8.21
CA ARG A 379 11.78 4.86 7.64
C ARG A 379 12.20 3.82 8.67
N SER A 380 13.26 4.10 9.43
CA SER A 380 13.76 3.23 10.49
C SER A 380 12.72 3.04 11.59
N PHE A 381 12.12 4.14 12.05
CA PHE A 381 11.09 4.14 13.08
C PHE A 381 9.84 3.36 12.65
N SER A 382 9.28 3.68 11.47
CA SER A 382 8.09 2.99 10.95
C SER A 382 8.35 1.50 10.72
N ARG A 383 9.51 1.12 10.18
CA ARG A 383 9.92 -0.29 10.05
C ARG A 383 9.93 -1.00 11.40
N LYS A 384 10.57 -0.41 12.42
CA LYS A 384 10.65 -0.97 13.79
C LYS A 384 9.27 -1.22 14.38
N VAL A 385 8.33 -0.30 14.19
CA VAL A 385 6.93 -0.47 14.64
C VAL A 385 6.26 -1.63 13.90
N LEU A 386 6.38 -1.68 12.58
CA LEU A 386 5.76 -2.73 11.75
C LEU A 386 6.31 -4.13 12.04
N GLU A 387 7.62 -4.27 12.21
CA GLU A 387 8.29 -5.54 12.55
C GLU A 387 7.86 -6.07 13.93
N LYS A 388 7.66 -5.17 14.92
CA LYS A 388 7.11 -5.55 16.22
C LYS A 388 5.66 -6.05 16.12
N VAL A 389 4.84 -5.45 15.27
CA VAL A 389 3.47 -5.93 15.03
C VAL A 389 3.49 -7.29 14.34
N ALA A 390 4.33 -7.48 13.32
CA ALA A 390 4.44 -8.74 12.59
C ALA A 390 4.91 -9.91 13.49
N SER A 391 5.87 -9.66 14.39
CA SER A 391 6.42 -10.68 15.30
C SER A 391 5.47 -11.12 16.41
N LYS A 392 4.46 -10.31 16.79
CA LYS A 392 3.41 -10.73 17.73
C LYS A 392 2.46 -11.77 17.13
N GLY A 393 2.25 -11.74 15.82
CA GLY A 393 1.34 -12.64 15.10
C GLY A 393 1.87 -14.06 14.89
N THR A 394 3.17 -14.30 15.10
CA THR A 394 3.84 -15.60 14.85
C THR A 394 3.96 -16.49 16.09
N GLY A 395 3.29 -16.14 17.20
CA GLY A 395 3.50 -16.75 18.52
C GLY A 395 2.79 -18.09 18.80
N SER A 396 2.03 -18.69 17.87
CA SER A 396 1.40 -20.01 18.09
C SER A 396 1.73 -20.99 16.96
N ASP A 397 2.72 -21.86 17.22
CA ASP A 397 3.24 -22.91 16.32
C ASP A 397 2.28 -24.09 16.05
N ASN A 398 0.97 -23.96 16.28
CA ASN A 398 0.02 -25.05 16.05
C ASN A 398 -1.34 -24.56 15.56
N ASP A 399 -1.43 -24.04 14.33
CA ASP A 399 -2.57 -24.39 13.48
C ASP A 399 -2.32 -24.11 12.00
N VAL A 400 -2.63 -25.09 11.15
CA VAL A 400 -2.50 -25.03 9.69
C VAL A 400 -3.70 -24.30 9.05
N PHE A 401 -4.59 -23.74 9.87
CA PHE A 401 -5.83 -23.06 9.46
C PHE A 401 -5.82 -21.53 9.62
N THR A 402 -4.73 -20.93 10.10
CA THR A 402 -4.66 -19.50 10.41
C THR A 402 -4.43 -18.68 9.15
N LYS A 403 -5.51 -18.16 8.53
CA LYS A 403 -5.41 -17.08 7.56
C LYS A 403 -4.75 -15.88 8.23
N SER A 404 -3.47 -15.63 7.92
CA SER A 404 -2.85 -14.31 8.13
C SER A 404 -3.78 -13.25 7.54
N SER A 405 -4.14 -12.23 8.33
CA SER A 405 -5.02 -11.16 7.84
C SER A 405 -4.42 -10.53 6.58
N THR A 406 -5.25 -10.10 5.64
CA THR A 406 -4.77 -9.48 4.38
C THR A 406 -3.86 -8.28 4.63
N PHE A 407 -4.12 -7.54 5.72
CA PHE A 407 -3.25 -6.45 6.18
C PHE A 407 -1.87 -6.94 6.64
N GLN A 408 -1.78 -8.05 7.36
CA GLN A 408 -0.52 -8.63 7.79
C GLN A 408 0.33 -9.12 6.61
N ARG A 409 -0.27 -9.86 5.67
CA ARG A 409 0.42 -10.28 4.44
C ARG A 409 0.99 -9.07 3.68
N MET A 410 0.21 -7.99 3.56
CA MET A 410 0.66 -6.76 2.92
C MET A 410 1.83 -6.12 3.66
N MET A 411 1.81 -6.04 4.99
CA MET A 411 2.95 -5.54 5.76
C MET A 411 4.21 -6.38 5.53
N GLU A 412 4.08 -7.71 5.55
CA GLU A 412 5.19 -8.64 5.31
C GLU A 412 5.76 -8.49 3.88
N GLU A 413 4.91 -8.37 2.86
CA GLU A 413 5.30 -8.09 1.48
C GLU A 413 6.02 -6.73 1.37
N GLU A 414 5.51 -5.70 2.05
CA GLU A 414 6.06 -4.35 2.01
C GLU A 414 7.45 -4.23 2.63
N LEU A 415 7.67 -4.95 3.74
CA LEU A 415 8.94 -4.97 4.45
C LEU A 415 10.00 -5.85 3.78
N SER A 416 9.58 -6.93 3.09
CA SER A 416 10.46 -7.93 2.49
C SER A 416 11.00 -7.54 1.11
N LEU A 417 10.22 -6.83 0.30
CA LEU A 417 10.60 -6.44 -1.06
C LEU A 417 10.54 -4.90 -1.20
N PRO A 418 11.64 -4.18 -1.48
CA PRO A 418 11.60 -2.72 -1.57
C PRO A 418 10.77 -2.25 -2.78
N TRP A 419 10.09 -1.10 -2.67
CA TRP A 419 9.25 -0.53 -3.73
C TRP A 419 9.94 -0.44 -5.10
N VAL A 420 11.22 -0.09 -5.10
CA VAL A 420 12.04 0.01 -6.32
C VAL A 420 12.30 -1.34 -7.01
N ALA A 421 12.02 -2.48 -6.37
CA ALA A 421 12.12 -3.82 -6.94
C ALA A 421 10.77 -4.41 -7.37
N ARG A 422 9.67 -3.65 -7.25
CA ARG A 422 8.31 -4.11 -7.56
C ARG A 422 7.85 -3.58 -8.92
N LEU A 423 7.11 -4.39 -9.67
CA LEU A 423 6.61 -4.01 -10.99
C LEU A 423 5.12 -3.63 -10.91
N ASP A 424 4.78 -2.46 -11.42
CA ASP A 424 3.46 -1.82 -11.26
C ASP A 424 2.30 -2.75 -11.65
N HIS A 425 2.40 -3.49 -12.76
CA HIS A 425 1.33 -4.39 -13.20
C HIS A 425 1.06 -5.55 -12.23
N LEU A 426 2.08 -6.02 -11.51
CA LEU A 426 1.90 -7.04 -10.47
C LEU A 426 1.35 -6.42 -9.17
N GLU A 427 1.72 -5.18 -8.85
CA GLU A 427 1.15 -4.45 -7.72
C GLU A 427 -0.34 -4.16 -7.94
N HIS A 428 -0.74 -3.77 -9.15
CA HIS A 428 -2.15 -3.57 -9.52
C HIS A 428 -2.93 -4.88 -9.40
N ARG A 429 -2.38 -6.00 -9.90
CA ARG A 429 -2.98 -7.32 -9.73
C ARG A 429 -3.18 -7.66 -8.26
N ALA A 430 -2.13 -7.53 -7.45
CA ALA A 430 -2.20 -7.82 -6.04
C ALA A 430 -3.30 -6.99 -5.37
N TRP A 431 -3.40 -5.69 -5.70
CA TRP A 431 -4.45 -4.83 -5.16
C TRP A 431 -5.87 -5.23 -5.60
N ILE A 432 -6.06 -5.57 -6.87
CA ILE A 432 -7.34 -6.02 -7.43
C ILE A 432 -7.79 -7.34 -6.80
N GLU A 433 -6.90 -8.33 -6.74
CA GLU A 433 -7.18 -9.66 -6.16
C GLU A 433 -7.37 -9.60 -4.65
N GLN A 434 -6.66 -8.69 -3.97
CA GLN A 434 -6.79 -8.46 -2.55
C GLN A 434 -8.06 -7.71 -2.17
N ASN A 435 -8.94 -7.32 -3.13
CA ASN A 435 -10.29 -6.67 -3.13
C ASN A 435 -10.86 -6.08 -1.80
N GLU A 436 -10.53 -6.66 -0.66
CA GLU A 436 -10.73 -6.31 0.75
C GLU A 436 -10.24 -4.91 1.20
N MET A 437 -9.67 -4.07 0.34
CA MET A 437 -9.02 -2.81 0.74
C MET A 437 -9.76 -1.55 0.27
N ASN A 438 -11.08 -1.49 0.50
CA ASN A 438 -11.84 -0.23 0.42
C ASN A 438 -11.58 0.69 1.62
N ALA A 439 -10.85 0.22 2.64
CA ALA A 439 -10.39 1.02 3.76
C ALA A 439 -9.43 2.13 3.29
N LEU A 440 -9.77 3.36 3.66
CA LEU A 440 -8.97 4.54 3.38
C LEU A 440 -8.08 4.86 4.59
N TRP A 441 -8.66 4.95 5.79
CA TRP A 441 -7.93 5.16 7.05
C TRP A 441 -8.72 4.71 8.29
N PRO A 442 -8.07 4.49 9.44
CA PRO A 442 -8.75 4.14 10.70
C PRO A 442 -9.63 5.28 11.22
N GLY A 443 -10.82 4.97 11.71
CA GLY A 443 -11.69 5.87 12.50
C GLY A 443 -11.85 5.38 13.95
N LYS A 444 -12.77 6.00 14.71
CA LYS A 444 -12.98 5.70 16.15
C LYS A 444 -13.43 4.25 16.40
N THR A 445 -14.44 3.79 15.66
CA THR A 445 -15.10 2.48 15.85
C THR A 445 -15.09 1.60 14.60
N CYS A 446 -14.59 2.14 13.49
CA CYS A 446 -14.50 1.47 12.18
C CYS A 446 -13.48 2.19 11.30
N PHE A 447 -13.09 1.59 10.16
CA PHE A 447 -12.34 2.30 9.12
C PHE A 447 -13.26 3.21 8.30
N HIS A 448 -12.75 4.38 7.92
CA HIS A 448 -13.33 5.16 6.83
C HIS A 448 -13.09 4.40 5.53
N ARG A 449 -14.16 4.05 4.81
CA ARG A 449 -14.11 3.21 3.60
C ARG A 449 -14.75 3.92 2.42
N ILE A 450 -14.31 3.58 1.21
CA ILE A 450 -15.06 3.95 0.01
C ILE A 450 -16.42 3.24 0.03
N SER A 451 -17.49 3.98 -0.24
CA SER A 451 -18.84 3.43 -0.34
C SER A 451 -18.87 2.20 -1.26
N ARG A 452 -19.55 1.13 -0.84
CA ARG A 452 -19.57 -0.15 -1.53
C ARG A 452 -19.90 -0.03 -3.02
N ALA A 453 -20.95 0.71 -3.36
CA ALA A 453 -21.37 0.90 -4.76
C ALA A 453 -20.29 1.57 -5.63
N LYS A 454 -19.55 2.55 -5.08
CA LYS A 454 -18.44 3.21 -5.78
C LYS A 454 -17.23 2.29 -5.90
N ASN A 455 -16.91 1.55 -4.84
CA ASN A 455 -15.79 0.59 -4.85
C ASN A 455 -16.02 -0.54 -5.85
N GLU A 456 -17.23 -1.09 -5.91
CA GLU A 456 -17.60 -2.14 -6.88
C GLU A 456 -17.40 -1.67 -8.33
N LYS A 457 -17.78 -0.41 -8.64
CA LYS A 457 -17.53 0.17 -9.97
C LYS A 457 -16.04 0.36 -10.28
N LEU A 458 -15.26 0.85 -9.30
CA LEU A 458 -13.81 1.00 -9.41
C LEU A 458 -13.12 -0.35 -9.69
N VAL A 459 -13.48 -1.39 -8.92
CA VAL A 459 -12.93 -2.74 -9.10
C VAL A 459 -13.36 -3.34 -10.43
N GLN A 460 -14.61 -3.16 -10.86
CA GLN A 460 -15.08 -3.61 -12.17
C GLN A 460 -14.28 -2.99 -13.33
N LEU A 461 -14.02 -1.68 -13.27
CA LEU A 461 -13.18 -1.01 -14.25
C LEU A 461 -11.74 -1.54 -14.20
N ALA A 462 -11.17 -1.72 -13.01
CA ALA A 462 -9.81 -2.23 -12.83
C ALA A 462 -9.64 -3.65 -13.40
N VAL A 463 -10.60 -4.54 -13.16
CA VAL A 463 -10.62 -5.89 -13.72
C VAL A 463 -10.68 -5.83 -15.25
N ALA A 464 -11.61 -5.03 -15.81
CA ALA A 464 -11.76 -4.91 -17.25
C ALA A 464 -10.50 -4.34 -17.93
N ASP A 465 -9.88 -3.31 -17.34
CA ASP A 465 -8.63 -2.72 -17.83
C ASP A 465 -7.48 -3.74 -17.78
N TYR A 466 -7.33 -4.44 -16.66
CA TYR A 466 -6.27 -5.42 -16.46
C TYR A 466 -6.37 -6.60 -17.44
N GLU A 467 -7.56 -7.17 -17.60
CA GLU A 467 -7.80 -8.29 -18.53
C GLU A 467 -7.57 -7.86 -19.98
N PHE A 468 -7.97 -6.65 -20.35
CA PHE A 468 -7.70 -6.11 -21.68
C PHE A 468 -6.20 -5.93 -21.93
N ARG A 469 -5.45 -5.36 -20.98
CA ARG A 469 -3.98 -5.29 -21.04
C ARG A 469 -3.34 -6.67 -21.16
N GLN A 470 -3.81 -7.63 -20.35
CA GLN A 470 -3.31 -8.99 -20.41
C GLN A 470 -3.54 -9.61 -21.80
N SER A 471 -4.69 -9.35 -22.44
CA SER A 471 -4.97 -9.82 -23.80
C SER A 471 -3.98 -9.25 -24.84
N ILE A 472 -3.64 -7.96 -24.70
CA ILE A 472 -2.63 -7.30 -25.52
C ILE A 472 -1.26 -7.96 -25.29
N TYR A 473 -0.90 -8.22 -24.03
CA TYR A 473 0.39 -8.80 -23.68
C TYR A 473 0.56 -10.23 -24.22
N LYS A 474 -0.50 -11.04 -24.20
CA LYS A 474 -0.52 -12.37 -24.83
C LYS A 474 -0.24 -12.29 -26.34
N LYS A 475 -0.88 -11.34 -27.04
CA LYS A 475 -0.71 -11.15 -28.48
C LYS A 475 0.70 -10.66 -28.83
N GLU A 476 1.18 -9.66 -28.14
CA GLU A 476 2.53 -9.09 -28.32
C GLU A 476 3.62 -10.15 -28.06
N MET A 477 3.45 -10.97 -27.02
CA MET A 477 4.37 -12.08 -26.75
C MET A 477 4.42 -13.10 -27.91
N ALA A 478 3.27 -13.44 -28.51
CA ALA A 478 3.24 -14.34 -29.66
C ALA A 478 3.94 -13.72 -30.88
N GLU A 479 3.75 -12.42 -31.10
CA GLU A 479 4.43 -11.67 -32.16
C GLU A 479 5.95 -11.64 -31.95
N LEU A 480 6.42 -11.41 -30.72
CA LEU A 480 7.85 -11.44 -30.39
C LEU A 480 8.47 -12.82 -30.63
N LYS A 481 7.81 -13.90 -30.19
CA LYS A 481 8.29 -15.26 -30.46
C LYS A 481 8.38 -15.52 -31.97
N SER A 482 7.39 -15.09 -32.74
CA SER A 482 7.44 -15.19 -34.20
C SER A 482 8.56 -14.36 -34.82
N TRP A 483 8.86 -13.18 -34.27
CA TRP A 483 9.96 -12.33 -34.72
C TRP A 483 11.32 -12.99 -34.43
N CYS A 484 11.52 -13.56 -33.25
CA CYS A 484 12.75 -14.30 -32.90
C CYS A 484 13.00 -15.49 -33.84
N LEU A 485 11.96 -16.28 -34.12
CA LEU A 485 12.03 -17.39 -35.07
C LEU A 485 12.36 -16.90 -36.49
N LYS A 486 11.67 -15.86 -36.96
CA LYS A 486 11.86 -15.32 -38.32
C LYS A 486 13.30 -14.86 -38.56
N TRP A 487 13.94 -14.27 -37.56
CA TRP A 487 15.31 -13.77 -37.69
C TRP A 487 16.38 -14.78 -37.26
N GLY A 488 16.00 -15.98 -36.80
CA GLY A 488 16.93 -17.03 -36.38
C GLY A 488 17.55 -16.82 -34.99
N LEU A 489 17.01 -15.88 -34.20
CA LEU A 489 17.50 -15.62 -32.82
C LEU A 489 17.20 -16.79 -31.88
N SER A 490 16.19 -17.61 -32.18
CA SER A 490 15.84 -18.80 -31.40
C SER A 490 16.71 -20.02 -31.72
N ASP A 491 17.42 -20.00 -32.86
CA ASP A 491 18.18 -21.14 -33.39
C ASP A 491 19.71 -20.91 -33.31
N MET A 492 20.15 -20.03 -32.40
CA MET A 492 21.56 -19.67 -32.25
C MET A 492 22.43 -20.82 -31.71
N GLY A 493 21.85 -21.83 -31.05
CA GLY A 493 22.58 -22.98 -30.52
C GLY A 493 23.45 -22.70 -29.28
N PHE A 494 23.53 -21.44 -28.86
CA PHE A 494 24.14 -20.95 -27.61
C PHE A 494 23.28 -19.81 -27.04
N GLY A 495 23.63 -19.34 -25.85
CA GLY A 495 22.92 -18.23 -25.21
C GLY A 495 21.60 -18.62 -24.56
N ARG A 496 21.05 -17.70 -23.78
CA ARG A 496 19.88 -17.92 -22.92
C ARG A 496 18.59 -17.61 -23.69
N GLU A 497 17.61 -18.50 -23.65
CA GLU A 497 16.24 -18.20 -24.11
C GLU A 497 15.54 -17.32 -23.07
N LYS A 498 15.50 -16.01 -23.31
CA LYS A 498 14.95 -15.02 -22.37
C LYS A 498 13.86 -14.13 -23.00
N THR A 499 13.24 -14.56 -24.10
CA THR A 499 12.17 -13.82 -24.79
C THR A 499 11.05 -13.44 -23.82
N MET A 500 10.60 -14.41 -23.03
CA MET A 500 9.51 -14.18 -22.08
C MET A 500 9.90 -13.21 -20.95
N TYR A 501 11.17 -13.25 -20.53
CA TYR A 501 11.70 -12.44 -19.44
C TYR A 501 11.86 -10.98 -19.88
N CYS A 502 12.46 -10.78 -21.06
CA CYS A 502 12.66 -9.45 -21.65
C CYS A 502 11.32 -8.74 -21.89
N TYR A 503 10.32 -9.44 -22.42
CA TYR A 503 9.01 -8.84 -22.64
C TYR A 503 8.21 -8.63 -21.35
N PHE A 504 8.26 -9.57 -20.41
CA PHE A 504 7.64 -9.41 -19.09
C PHE A 504 8.15 -8.16 -18.38
N ALA A 505 9.47 -7.93 -18.42
CA ALA A 505 10.08 -6.79 -17.77
C ALA A 505 9.46 -5.46 -18.19
N ILE A 506 9.35 -5.19 -19.50
CA ILE A 506 8.76 -3.92 -19.98
C ILE A 506 7.22 -3.87 -19.84
N SER A 507 6.53 -5.00 -20.05
CA SER A 507 5.06 -5.01 -19.97
C SER A 507 4.55 -4.88 -18.53
N ALA A 508 5.33 -5.30 -17.53
CA ALA A 508 4.94 -5.22 -16.14
C ALA A 508 5.46 -3.96 -15.41
N SER A 509 6.49 -3.27 -15.92
CA SER A 509 7.21 -2.23 -15.17
C SER A 509 6.59 -0.83 -15.16
N LEU A 510 5.74 -0.51 -16.13
CA LEU A 510 5.05 0.77 -16.25
C LEU A 510 3.76 0.57 -17.03
N SER A 511 2.70 1.26 -16.62
CA SER A 511 1.45 1.30 -17.40
C SER A 511 1.63 2.19 -18.64
N LEU A 512 2.08 1.59 -19.73
CA LEU A 512 2.15 2.24 -21.04
C LEU A 512 0.77 2.21 -21.73
N PRO A 513 0.48 3.16 -22.65
CA PRO A 513 -0.75 3.14 -23.44
C PRO A 513 -0.97 1.80 -24.13
N TYR A 514 -2.22 1.50 -24.50
CA TYR A 514 -2.53 0.23 -25.19
C TYR A 514 -1.80 0.04 -26.52
N ASP A 515 -1.27 1.11 -27.15
CA ASP A 515 -0.41 0.98 -28.34
C ASP A 515 0.81 0.10 -28.03
N SER A 516 1.02 -0.89 -28.90
CA SER A 516 2.02 -1.94 -28.72
C SER A 516 3.45 -1.46 -28.95
N HIS A 517 3.65 -0.28 -29.57
CA HIS A 517 4.95 0.03 -30.15
C HIS A 517 6.12 0.04 -29.17
N ILE A 518 5.99 0.78 -28.08
CA ILE A 518 7.09 0.99 -27.13
C ILE A 518 7.48 -0.34 -26.49
N ARG A 519 6.48 -1.13 -26.06
CA ARG A 519 6.71 -2.47 -25.47
C ARG A 519 7.39 -3.41 -26.47
N MET A 520 6.95 -3.41 -27.73
CA MET A 520 7.54 -4.23 -28.77
C MET A 520 8.97 -3.80 -29.13
N LEU A 521 9.23 -2.49 -29.23
CA LEU A 521 10.57 -1.95 -29.49
C LEU A 521 11.54 -2.36 -28.37
N VAL A 522 11.18 -2.07 -27.11
CA VAL A 522 12.02 -2.41 -25.96
C VAL A 522 12.19 -3.92 -25.82
N GLY A 523 11.12 -4.70 -26.02
CA GLY A 523 11.17 -6.17 -25.98
C GLY A 523 12.12 -6.75 -27.01
N LYS A 524 12.02 -6.32 -28.28
CA LYS A 524 12.94 -6.73 -29.36
C LYS A 524 14.38 -6.30 -29.06
N SER A 525 14.60 -5.07 -28.62
CA SER A 525 15.92 -4.56 -28.23
C SER A 525 16.54 -5.40 -27.11
N ALA A 526 15.78 -5.69 -26.06
CA ALA A 526 16.26 -6.47 -24.91
C ALA A 526 16.62 -7.91 -25.32
N ILE A 527 15.82 -8.56 -26.17
CA ILE A 527 16.15 -9.90 -26.68
C ILE A 527 17.45 -9.87 -27.51
N LEU A 528 17.57 -8.90 -28.41
CA LEU A 528 18.76 -8.76 -29.24
C LEU A 528 20.00 -8.45 -28.41
N ILE A 529 19.87 -7.61 -27.38
CA ILE A 529 20.93 -7.34 -26.40
C ILE A 529 21.38 -8.64 -25.75
N THR A 530 20.46 -9.44 -25.21
CA THR A 530 20.81 -10.71 -24.54
C THR A 530 21.53 -11.67 -25.47
N VAL A 531 21.04 -11.85 -26.70
CA VAL A 531 21.64 -12.77 -27.67
C VAL A 531 23.01 -12.28 -28.13
N ALA A 532 23.16 -10.98 -28.37
CA ALA A 532 24.43 -10.39 -28.78
C ALA A 532 25.46 -10.44 -27.64
N ASP A 533 25.08 -10.05 -26.42
CA ASP A 533 25.92 -10.16 -25.22
C ASP A 533 26.45 -11.59 -25.04
N ASP A 534 25.55 -12.59 -25.08
CA ASP A 534 25.90 -14.01 -24.99
C ASP A 534 26.86 -14.45 -26.11
N PHE A 535 26.71 -13.90 -27.33
CA PHE A 535 27.63 -14.19 -28.45
C PHE A 535 29.03 -13.63 -28.21
N PHE A 536 29.13 -12.40 -27.69
CA PHE A 536 30.41 -11.76 -27.37
C PHE A 536 31.15 -12.46 -26.24
N ASP A 537 30.39 -12.96 -25.25
CA ASP A 537 30.93 -13.52 -24.02
C ASP A 537 31.29 -15.00 -24.10
N MET A 538 30.56 -15.81 -24.88
CA MET A 538 30.68 -17.27 -24.83
C MET A 538 31.20 -17.91 -26.11
N GLU A 539 30.80 -17.42 -27.28
CA GLU A 539 30.96 -18.17 -28.54
C GLU A 539 31.97 -17.54 -29.49
N ALA A 540 31.89 -16.22 -29.72
CA ALA A 540 32.58 -15.59 -30.83
C ALA A 540 34.11 -15.53 -30.66
N SER A 541 34.86 -15.80 -31.74
CA SER A 541 36.29 -15.46 -31.80
C SER A 541 36.49 -13.94 -31.89
N LEU A 542 37.66 -13.42 -31.47
CA LEU A 542 37.94 -11.97 -31.64
C LEU A 542 37.83 -11.51 -33.09
N ASN A 543 38.23 -12.36 -34.05
CA ASN A 543 38.14 -12.04 -35.47
C ASN A 543 36.68 -11.90 -35.93
N GLU A 544 35.79 -12.81 -35.50
CA GLU A 544 34.35 -12.70 -35.79
C GLU A 544 33.75 -11.45 -35.16
N LEU A 545 34.15 -11.10 -33.94
CA LEU A 545 33.70 -9.86 -33.29
C LEU A 545 34.17 -8.63 -34.06
N TYR A 546 35.42 -8.57 -34.52
CA TYR A 546 35.90 -7.44 -35.35
C TYR A 546 35.10 -7.30 -36.65
N ILE A 547 34.81 -8.43 -37.32
CA ILE A 547 34.02 -8.44 -38.56
C ILE A 547 32.58 -7.96 -38.30
N LEU A 548 31.97 -8.38 -37.20
CA LEU A 548 30.63 -7.93 -36.80
C LEU A 548 30.61 -6.43 -36.46
N ILE A 549 31.59 -5.95 -35.70
CA ILE A 549 31.70 -4.54 -35.32
C ILE A 549 31.95 -3.64 -36.53
N ASP A 550 32.80 -4.06 -37.45
CA ASP A 550 33.00 -3.35 -38.73
C ASP A 550 31.67 -3.23 -39.48
N ALA A 551 30.93 -4.33 -39.62
CA ALA A 551 29.62 -4.36 -40.27
C ALA A 551 28.58 -3.45 -39.59
N VAL A 552 28.53 -3.41 -38.26
CA VAL A 552 27.65 -2.52 -37.50
C VAL A 552 28.08 -1.06 -37.69
N THR A 553 29.38 -0.75 -37.61
CA THR A 553 29.91 0.62 -37.75
C THR A 553 29.62 1.21 -39.14
N ARG A 554 29.78 0.41 -40.19
CA ARG A 554 29.48 0.80 -41.58
C ARG A 554 28.00 0.61 -41.95
N TRP A 555 27.21 0.07 -41.02
CA TRP A 555 25.81 -0.34 -41.17
C TRP A 555 25.52 -1.16 -42.44
N ASP A 556 26.33 -2.16 -42.72
CA ASP A 556 26.17 -3.04 -43.87
C ASP A 556 26.67 -4.47 -43.58
N GLY A 557 25.81 -5.45 -43.82
CA GLY A 557 26.05 -6.86 -43.51
C GLY A 557 26.87 -7.65 -44.54
N ARG A 558 27.43 -7.01 -45.58
CA ARG A 558 28.36 -7.69 -46.51
C ARG A 558 29.52 -8.34 -45.73
N GLY A 559 29.90 -9.55 -46.11
CA GLY A 559 31.00 -10.28 -45.46
C GLY A 559 30.64 -10.99 -44.14
N LEU A 560 29.43 -10.78 -43.59
CA LEU A 560 28.98 -11.54 -42.42
C LEU A 560 28.56 -12.98 -42.79
N GLY A 561 28.83 -13.91 -41.89
CA GLY A 561 28.36 -15.29 -41.92
C GLY A 561 27.88 -15.73 -40.54
N GLY A 562 27.29 -16.94 -40.47
CA GLY A 562 26.88 -17.57 -39.20
C GLY A 562 26.05 -16.69 -38.29
N HIS A 563 26.35 -16.75 -36.99
CA HIS A 563 25.68 -16.01 -35.91
C HIS A 563 25.78 -14.49 -36.06
N SER A 564 26.93 -13.96 -36.51
CA SER A 564 27.10 -12.52 -36.74
C SER A 564 26.11 -11.97 -37.76
N LYS A 565 25.81 -12.74 -38.82
CA LYS A 565 24.83 -12.34 -39.83
C LYS A 565 23.39 -12.34 -39.30
N VAL A 566 23.06 -13.31 -38.44
CA VAL A 566 21.76 -13.38 -37.76
C VAL A 566 21.56 -12.14 -36.89
N ILE A 567 22.53 -11.84 -36.01
CA ILE A 567 22.49 -10.68 -35.11
C ILE A 567 22.34 -9.38 -35.91
N PHE A 568 23.18 -9.17 -36.93
CA PHE A 568 23.12 -7.95 -37.75
C PHE A 568 21.79 -7.80 -38.50
N ASN A 569 21.26 -8.87 -39.09
CA ASN A 569 19.99 -8.81 -39.82
C ASN A 569 18.81 -8.48 -38.89
N ALA A 570 18.77 -9.06 -37.68
CA ALA A 570 17.77 -8.74 -36.68
C ALA A 570 17.88 -7.27 -36.22
N LEU A 571 19.10 -6.80 -35.99
CA LEU A 571 19.40 -5.41 -35.63
C LEU A 571 18.95 -4.43 -36.71
N ASP A 572 19.34 -4.67 -37.96
CA ASP A 572 18.99 -3.84 -39.10
C ASP A 572 17.47 -3.79 -39.31
N ASN A 573 16.77 -4.92 -39.13
CA ASN A 573 15.32 -4.95 -39.16
C ASN A 573 14.69 -4.09 -38.05
N LEU A 574 15.16 -4.23 -36.81
CA LEU A 574 14.67 -3.49 -35.66
C LEU A 574 14.82 -1.98 -35.87
N VAL A 575 16.01 -1.54 -36.29
CA VAL A 575 16.30 -0.11 -36.54
C VAL A 575 15.45 0.44 -37.69
N LYS A 576 15.31 -0.31 -38.79
CA LYS A 576 14.45 0.09 -39.92
C LYS A 576 12.99 0.22 -39.52
N GLU A 577 12.47 -0.75 -38.76
CA GLU A 577 11.08 -0.74 -38.29
C GLU A 577 10.81 0.46 -37.38
N ALA A 578 11.69 0.74 -36.42
CA ALA A 578 11.57 1.86 -35.51
C ALA A 578 11.68 3.21 -36.25
N ALA A 579 12.69 3.38 -37.09
CA ALA A 579 12.89 4.62 -37.84
C ALA A 579 11.73 4.92 -38.79
N GLU A 580 11.22 3.91 -39.50
CA GLU A 580 10.08 4.08 -40.40
C GLU A 580 8.81 4.45 -39.62
N LYS A 581 8.55 3.80 -38.49
CA LYS A 581 7.39 4.15 -37.67
C LYS A 581 7.48 5.57 -37.11
N TYR A 582 8.67 5.99 -36.66
CA TYR A 582 8.87 7.36 -36.19
C TYR A 582 8.70 8.38 -37.31
N ARG A 583 9.26 8.10 -38.50
CA ARG A 583 9.08 8.93 -39.70
C ARG A 583 7.62 9.08 -40.08
N GLN A 584 6.82 8.02 -39.98
CA GLN A 584 5.38 8.07 -40.23
C GLN A 584 4.62 8.92 -39.19
N GLN A 585 5.07 8.94 -37.93
CA GLN A 585 4.41 9.69 -36.85
C GLN A 585 4.82 11.16 -36.78
N GLN A 586 6.11 11.47 -36.99
CA GLN A 586 6.70 12.79 -36.73
C GLN A 586 7.30 13.45 -37.98
N GLY A 587 7.39 12.74 -39.10
CA GLY A 587 7.94 13.26 -40.37
C GLY A 587 9.48 13.37 -40.40
N THR A 588 10.17 13.01 -39.33
CA THR A 588 11.64 13.10 -39.20
C THR A 588 12.30 11.71 -39.19
N ASP A 589 13.55 11.64 -39.64
CA ASP A 589 14.31 10.39 -39.69
C ASP A 589 15.29 10.30 -38.52
N ILE A 590 15.14 9.26 -37.70
CA ILE A 590 16.01 8.96 -36.55
C ILE A 590 16.96 7.79 -36.81
N THR A 591 17.06 7.29 -38.06
CA THR A 591 17.88 6.13 -38.40
C THR A 591 19.31 6.26 -37.90
N SER A 592 20.00 7.37 -38.24
CA SER A 592 21.39 7.59 -37.85
C SER A 592 21.59 7.55 -36.33
N TYR A 593 20.61 8.06 -35.58
CA TYR A 593 20.66 8.08 -34.12
C TYR A 593 20.54 6.67 -33.54
N LEU A 594 19.56 5.89 -34.02
CA LEU A 594 19.38 4.51 -33.61
C LEU A 594 20.62 3.67 -33.93
N GLN A 595 21.19 3.85 -35.12
CA GLN A 595 22.42 3.17 -35.54
C GLN A 595 23.58 3.48 -34.60
N GLN A 596 23.76 4.77 -34.26
CA GLN A 596 24.84 5.22 -33.39
C GLN A 596 24.78 4.62 -31.98
N ILE A 597 23.60 4.55 -31.35
CA ILE A 597 23.42 3.91 -30.04
C ILE A 597 23.84 2.44 -30.09
N TRP A 598 23.41 1.72 -31.12
CA TRP A 598 23.75 0.31 -31.26
C TRP A 598 25.25 0.12 -31.54
N CYS A 599 25.86 0.99 -32.36
CA CYS A 599 27.31 1.01 -32.58
C CYS A 599 28.07 1.20 -31.26
N GLU A 600 27.65 2.17 -30.43
CA GLU A 600 28.24 2.44 -29.12
C GLU A 600 28.14 1.22 -28.18
N THR A 601 26.96 0.59 -28.12
CA THR A 601 26.74 -0.62 -27.32
C THR A 601 27.65 -1.76 -27.75
N PHE A 602 27.66 -2.08 -29.04
CA PHE A 602 28.48 -3.15 -29.61
C PHE A 602 29.98 -2.89 -29.42
N ALA A 603 30.43 -1.64 -29.56
CA ALA A 603 31.82 -1.26 -29.31
C ALA A 603 32.23 -1.52 -27.85
N SER A 604 31.33 -1.29 -26.89
CA SER A 604 31.59 -1.57 -25.47
C SER A 604 31.73 -3.07 -25.18
N TRP A 605 30.88 -3.93 -25.77
CA TRP A 605 31.02 -5.39 -25.65
C TRP A 605 32.32 -5.90 -26.29
N LEU A 606 32.74 -5.32 -27.42
CA LEU A 606 34.03 -5.67 -28.01
C LEU A 606 35.18 -5.32 -27.05
N MET A 607 35.09 -4.20 -26.34
CA MET A 607 36.12 -3.78 -25.38
C MET A 607 36.19 -4.76 -24.20
N GLU A 608 35.06 -5.18 -23.64
CA GLU A 608 35.01 -6.19 -22.58
C GLU A 608 35.57 -7.55 -23.05
N ALA A 609 35.19 -7.98 -24.26
CA ALA A 609 35.73 -9.21 -24.85
C ALA A 609 37.26 -9.13 -25.06
N LYS A 610 37.81 -7.95 -25.40
CA LYS A 610 39.27 -7.75 -25.47
C LYS A 610 39.92 -7.85 -24.11
N TRP A 611 39.34 -7.24 -23.07
CA TRP A 611 39.85 -7.33 -21.71
C TRP A 611 39.90 -8.77 -21.23
N SER A 612 38.78 -9.48 -21.35
CA SER A 612 38.65 -10.89 -20.97
C SER A 612 39.68 -11.76 -21.70
N LYS A 613 39.80 -11.65 -23.03
CA LYS A 613 40.70 -12.52 -23.82
C LYS A 613 42.18 -12.18 -23.73
N SER A 614 42.53 -10.94 -23.40
CA SER A 614 43.92 -10.52 -23.19
C SER A 614 44.39 -10.67 -21.75
N GLY A 615 43.48 -10.90 -20.81
CA GLY A 615 43.76 -10.82 -19.37
C GLY A 615 44.07 -9.40 -18.89
N TYR A 616 43.74 -8.38 -19.69
CA TYR A 616 43.91 -6.98 -19.30
C TYR A 616 42.96 -6.65 -18.15
N MET A 617 43.50 -5.99 -17.14
CA MET A 617 42.76 -5.59 -15.96
C MET A 617 42.61 -4.07 -15.96
N PRO A 618 41.42 -3.53 -16.28
CA PRO A 618 41.18 -2.09 -16.22
C PRO A 618 41.18 -1.59 -14.77
N SER A 619 41.37 -0.29 -14.57
CA SER A 619 41.02 0.33 -13.28
C SER A 619 39.50 0.39 -13.10
N THR A 620 39.02 0.62 -11.87
CA THR A 620 37.58 0.81 -11.61
C THR A 620 36.96 1.93 -12.46
N ASP A 621 37.66 3.05 -12.62
CA ASP A 621 37.24 4.15 -13.48
C ASP A 621 37.20 3.77 -14.97
N GLU A 622 38.21 3.05 -15.46
CA GLU A 622 38.25 2.60 -16.84
C GLU A 622 37.16 1.56 -17.14
N TYR A 623 36.96 0.63 -16.21
CA TYR A 623 35.89 -0.35 -16.25
C TYR A 623 34.54 0.35 -16.37
N LEU A 624 34.20 1.27 -15.46
CA LEU A 624 32.89 1.92 -15.46
C LEU A 624 32.61 2.72 -16.74
N ARG A 625 33.63 3.34 -17.37
CA ARG A 625 33.45 4.05 -18.65
C ARG A 625 32.96 3.15 -19.78
N THR A 626 33.30 1.86 -19.74
CA THR A 626 32.87 0.87 -20.73
C THR A 626 31.64 0.13 -20.25
N ALA A 627 31.67 -0.34 -19.01
CA ALA A 627 30.72 -1.30 -18.49
C ALA A 627 29.33 -0.68 -18.26
N THR A 628 29.26 0.62 -17.97
CA THR A 628 27.96 1.33 -17.93
C THR A 628 27.29 1.43 -19.31
N THR A 629 28.06 1.38 -20.40
CA THR A 629 27.52 1.27 -21.75
C THR A 629 27.16 -0.18 -22.10
N SER A 630 27.99 -1.15 -21.70
CA SER A 630 27.80 -2.57 -22.01
C SER A 630 26.53 -3.17 -21.39
N ILE A 631 26.06 -2.65 -20.25
CA ILE A 631 24.76 -3.05 -19.67
C ILE A 631 23.56 -2.68 -20.57
N ALA A 632 23.77 -1.84 -21.59
CA ALA A 632 22.83 -1.50 -22.65
C ALA A 632 21.47 -0.90 -22.19
N ALA A 633 21.36 -0.41 -20.96
CA ALA A 633 20.13 0.20 -20.45
C ALA A 633 19.70 1.45 -21.24
N HIS A 634 20.66 2.27 -21.69
CA HIS A 634 20.39 3.43 -22.54
C HIS A 634 19.80 3.05 -23.92
N THR A 635 20.24 1.92 -24.47
CA THR A 635 19.75 1.33 -25.74
C THR A 635 18.31 0.88 -25.67
N LEU A 636 17.81 0.59 -24.47
CA LEU A 636 16.39 0.32 -24.23
C LEU A 636 15.58 1.62 -24.11
N VAL A 637 16.06 2.56 -23.29
CA VAL A 637 15.26 3.71 -22.85
C VAL A 637 15.23 4.85 -23.87
N LEU A 638 16.38 5.21 -24.46
CA LEU A 638 16.47 6.38 -25.33
C LEU A 638 15.66 6.22 -26.63
N PRO A 639 15.74 5.10 -27.37
CA PRO A 639 14.88 4.89 -28.55
C PRO A 639 13.39 4.90 -28.19
N ALA A 640 13.01 4.30 -27.07
CA ALA A 640 11.63 4.24 -26.61
C ALA A 640 11.07 5.63 -26.24
N SER A 641 11.91 6.52 -25.70
CA SER A 641 11.52 7.89 -25.36
C SER A 641 11.05 8.73 -26.56
N PHE A 642 11.50 8.42 -27.78
CA PHE A 642 11.02 9.11 -28.99
C PHE A 642 9.53 8.92 -29.23
N PHE A 643 8.96 7.79 -28.80
CA PHE A 643 7.58 7.42 -29.11
C PHE A 643 6.58 7.82 -28.00
N LEU A 644 7.03 8.53 -26.97
CA LEU A 644 6.16 9.07 -25.93
C LEU A 644 5.46 10.34 -26.42
N LYS A 645 4.19 10.54 -26.03
CA LYS A 645 3.30 11.60 -26.57
C LYS A 645 3.83 13.04 -26.41
N SER A 646 4.74 13.25 -25.46
CA SER A 646 5.32 14.55 -25.09
C SER A 646 6.75 14.75 -25.60
N SER A 647 7.26 13.88 -26.48
CA SER A 647 8.60 14.00 -27.05
C SER A 647 8.68 15.17 -28.05
N SER A 648 9.51 16.17 -27.76
CA SER A 648 9.86 17.21 -28.73
C SER A 648 10.89 16.67 -29.72
N PRO A 649 10.78 16.94 -31.04
CA PRO A 649 11.82 16.59 -32.03
C PRO A 649 13.20 17.19 -31.69
N ASN A 650 13.22 18.27 -30.91
CA ASN A 650 14.42 19.03 -30.54
C ASN A 650 14.88 18.78 -29.09
N ALA A 651 14.37 17.75 -28.39
CA ALA A 651 15.01 17.31 -27.16
C ALA A 651 16.36 16.72 -27.56
N GLU A 652 17.39 17.56 -27.69
CA GLU A 652 18.76 17.22 -28.10
C GLU A 652 19.24 16.01 -27.29
N ILE A 653 19.15 14.83 -27.89
CA ILE A 653 19.75 13.63 -27.32
C ILE A 653 21.14 13.55 -27.87
N SER A 654 22.08 13.73 -26.96
CA SER A 654 23.46 13.86 -27.32
C SER A 654 24.01 12.58 -27.96
N PRO A 655 24.86 12.69 -28.98
CA PRO A 655 25.34 11.56 -29.78
C PRO A 655 26.25 10.59 -29.01
N THR A 656 26.73 10.93 -27.82
CA THR A 656 27.73 10.14 -27.10
C THR A 656 27.44 10.02 -25.60
N ALA A 657 27.90 8.93 -24.96
CA ALA A 657 27.74 8.73 -23.51
C ALA A 657 28.26 9.89 -22.64
N ALA A 658 29.29 10.60 -23.09
CA ALA A 658 29.83 11.76 -22.38
C ALA A 658 28.80 12.88 -22.22
N GLU A 659 27.92 13.02 -23.21
CA GLU A 659 26.95 14.11 -23.32
C GLU A 659 25.54 13.67 -22.87
N TYR A 660 25.33 12.41 -22.49
CA TYR A 660 24.07 11.94 -21.92
C TYR A 660 23.68 12.73 -20.66
N LYS A 661 22.37 12.97 -20.53
CA LYS A 661 21.78 13.61 -19.35
C LYS A 661 22.01 12.75 -18.10
N THR A 662 22.08 13.38 -16.94
CA THR A 662 22.41 12.71 -15.66
C THR A 662 21.51 11.50 -15.38
N ILE A 663 20.20 11.60 -15.60
CA ILE A 663 19.27 10.50 -15.39
C ILE A 663 19.59 9.26 -16.25
N THR A 664 20.02 9.46 -17.50
CA THR A 664 20.45 8.36 -18.39
C THR A 664 21.73 7.72 -17.88
N LYS A 665 22.72 8.53 -17.46
CA LYS A 665 23.97 8.03 -16.86
C LYS A 665 23.70 7.22 -15.58
N LEU A 666 22.78 7.67 -14.74
CA LEU A 666 22.36 6.92 -13.55
C LEU A 666 21.62 5.62 -13.91
N THR A 667 20.78 5.66 -14.94
CA THR A 667 20.06 4.49 -15.48
C THR A 667 21.01 3.46 -16.12
N MET A 668 22.22 3.86 -16.48
CA MET A 668 23.29 2.96 -16.92
C MET A 668 24.11 2.43 -15.74
N LEU A 669 24.53 3.32 -14.83
CA LEU A 669 25.38 2.99 -13.70
C LEU A 669 24.74 2.03 -12.70
N ILE A 670 23.50 2.31 -12.29
CA ILE A 670 22.83 1.53 -11.24
C ILE A 670 22.63 0.06 -11.67
N PRO A 671 22.06 -0.23 -12.86
CA PRO A 671 22.01 -1.59 -13.39
C PRO A 671 23.33 -2.32 -13.45
N ARG A 672 24.41 -1.63 -13.86
CA ARG A 672 25.75 -2.21 -13.94
C ARG A 672 26.23 -2.68 -12.58
N LEU A 673 26.19 -1.80 -11.58
CA LEU A 673 26.63 -2.12 -10.22
C LEU A 673 25.76 -3.21 -9.58
N LEU A 674 24.44 -3.19 -9.83
CA LEU A 674 23.53 -4.24 -9.37
C LEU A 674 23.88 -5.60 -9.97
N ASN A 675 24.15 -5.66 -11.28
CA ASN A 675 24.55 -6.90 -11.93
C ASN A 675 25.87 -7.42 -11.33
N ASP A 676 26.89 -6.57 -11.20
CA ASP A 676 28.23 -6.93 -10.71
C ASP A 676 28.19 -7.56 -9.31
N ILE A 677 27.36 -7.02 -8.40
CA ILE A 677 27.15 -7.60 -7.07
C ILE A 677 26.59 -9.03 -7.16
N GLN A 678 25.77 -9.32 -8.17
CA GLN A 678 25.09 -10.61 -8.30
C GLN A 678 25.78 -11.58 -9.26
N SER A 679 26.75 -11.13 -10.06
CA SER A 679 27.48 -11.92 -11.05
C SER A 679 28.92 -12.24 -10.65
N TYR A 680 29.52 -11.55 -9.68
CA TYR A 680 30.97 -11.66 -9.39
C TYR A 680 31.48 -13.10 -9.18
N GLN A 681 30.67 -13.99 -8.59
CA GLN A 681 31.07 -15.39 -8.37
C GLN A 681 31.24 -16.13 -9.69
N LYS A 682 30.26 -15.99 -10.59
CA LYS A 682 30.33 -16.55 -11.94
C LYS A 682 31.53 -15.98 -12.69
N GLU A 683 31.79 -14.69 -12.54
CA GLU A 683 32.92 -14.04 -13.22
C GLU A 683 34.28 -14.53 -12.70
N ILE A 684 34.41 -14.85 -11.42
CA ILE A 684 35.61 -15.52 -10.90
C ILE A 684 35.83 -16.85 -11.63
N GLU A 685 34.77 -17.65 -11.82
CA GLU A 685 34.83 -18.94 -12.52
C GLU A 685 35.21 -18.76 -14.01
N ASP A 686 34.69 -17.71 -14.63
CA ASP A 686 34.98 -17.34 -16.03
C ASP A 686 36.34 -16.63 -16.20
N GLY A 687 37.06 -16.34 -15.11
CA GLY A 687 38.32 -15.59 -15.12
C GLY A 687 38.17 -14.12 -15.54
N LYS A 688 36.97 -13.55 -15.38
CA LYS A 688 36.62 -12.15 -15.70
C LYS A 688 36.73 -11.27 -14.45
N MET A 689 36.79 -9.96 -14.68
CA MET A 689 36.85 -8.94 -13.63
C MET A 689 35.66 -7.99 -13.78
N ASN A 690 34.86 -7.85 -12.72
CA ASN A 690 33.90 -6.75 -12.56
C ASN A 690 34.30 -5.80 -11.43
N TYR A 691 33.43 -4.83 -11.18
CA TYR A 691 33.64 -3.80 -10.17
C TYR A 691 33.89 -4.35 -8.76
N VAL A 692 33.22 -5.44 -8.33
CA VAL A 692 33.45 -6.04 -7.00
C VAL A 692 34.92 -6.46 -6.86
N LEU A 693 35.41 -7.18 -7.86
CA LEU A 693 36.78 -7.74 -7.87
C LEU A 693 37.84 -6.64 -8.06
N LEU A 694 37.55 -5.65 -8.91
CA LEU A 694 38.43 -4.52 -9.16
C LEU A 694 38.55 -3.62 -7.92
N TYR A 695 37.45 -3.33 -7.25
CA TYR A 695 37.45 -2.53 -6.01
C TYR A 695 38.27 -3.22 -4.91
N MET A 696 38.05 -4.52 -4.69
CA MET A 696 38.82 -5.30 -3.71
C MET A 696 40.32 -5.24 -4.02
N LYS A 697 40.69 -5.27 -5.30
CA LYS A 697 42.10 -5.20 -5.72
C LYS A 697 42.72 -3.82 -5.53
N GLU A 698 41.97 -2.76 -5.80
CA GLU A 698 42.43 -1.37 -5.61
C GLU A 698 42.47 -0.96 -4.12
N ASN A 699 41.80 -1.71 -3.25
CA ASN A 699 41.74 -1.48 -1.81
C ASN A 699 42.25 -2.73 -1.04
N PRO A 700 43.57 -2.88 -0.84
CA PRO A 700 44.17 -4.12 -0.31
C PRO A 700 43.68 -4.58 1.07
N ASP A 701 43.10 -3.67 1.86
CA ASP A 701 42.53 -3.96 3.18
C ASP A 701 41.06 -4.42 3.12
N ALA A 702 40.41 -4.30 1.96
CA ALA A 702 39.01 -4.66 1.76
C ALA A 702 38.87 -6.13 1.32
N ASN A 703 37.85 -6.81 1.84
CA ASN A 703 37.41 -8.11 1.33
C ASN A 703 36.22 -7.96 0.36
N ILE A 704 35.67 -9.10 -0.09
CA ILE A 704 34.50 -9.13 -1.00
C ILE A 704 33.28 -8.48 -0.35
N ASP A 705 33.01 -8.76 0.92
CA ASP A 705 31.85 -8.21 1.64
C ASP A 705 31.99 -6.69 1.84
N ASP A 706 33.20 -6.19 2.08
CA ASP A 706 33.48 -4.75 2.14
C ASP A 706 33.22 -4.08 0.79
N SER A 707 33.63 -4.74 -0.30
CA SER A 707 33.41 -4.28 -1.68
C SER A 707 31.91 -4.23 -2.02
N ILE A 708 31.17 -5.29 -1.68
CA ILE A 708 29.71 -5.36 -1.85
C ILE A 708 29.01 -4.28 -1.02
N THR A 709 29.44 -4.07 0.23
CA THR A 709 28.88 -3.06 1.12
C THR A 709 29.09 -1.65 0.55
N PHE A 710 30.31 -1.32 0.13
CA PHE A 710 30.62 -0.07 -0.54
C PHE A 710 29.73 0.16 -1.78
N MET A 711 29.58 -0.87 -2.62
CA MET A 711 28.74 -0.77 -3.81
C MET A 711 27.26 -0.61 -3.48
N ARG A 712 26.74 -1.28 -2.44
CA ARG A 712 25.35 -1.11 -1.99
C ARG A 712 25.08 0.32 -1.53
N ASP A 713 26.00 0.91 -0.77
CA ASP A 713 25.90 2.31 -0.34
C ASP A 713 25.97 3.28 -1.52
N LEU A 714 26.86 3.01 -2.48
CA LEU A 714 26.95 3.79 -3.72
C LEU A 714 25.65 3.69 -4.54
N ILE A 715 25.10 2.48 -4.70
CA ILE A 715 23.84 2.24 -5.40
C ILE A 715 22.70 3.00 -4.70
N ASP A 716 22.60 2.93 -3.37
CA ASP A 716 21.55 3.63 -2.63
C ASP A 716 21.60 5.15 -2.85
N LYS A 717 22.80 5.74 -2.74
CA LYS A 717 23.03 7.16 -3.02
C LYS A 717 22.65 7.54 -4.45
N LYS A 718 23.04 6.72 -5.44
CA LYS A 718 22.75 6.98 -6.85
C LYS A 718 21.28 6.73 -7.20
N ARG A 719 20.61 5.81 -6.52
CA ARG A 719 19.17 5.56 -6.66
C ARG A 719 18.35 6.75 -6.17
N LYS A 720 18.68 7.30 -4.99
CA LYS A 720 18.08 8.54 -4.46
C LYS A 720 18.28 9.72 -5.41
N GLU A 721 19.46 9.84 -6.02
CA GLU A 721 19.75 10.84 -7.05
C GLU A 721 18.88 10.63 -8.31
N LEU A 722 18.74 9.38 -8.79
CA LEU A 722 17.89 9.05 -9.94
C LEU A 722 16.42 9.34 -9.64
N LEU A 723 15.93 8.97 -8.46
CA LEU A 723 14.55 9.27 -8.04
C LEU A 723 14.27 10.77 -8.08
N LYS A 724 15.21 11.59 -7.58
CA LYS A 724 15.07 13.04 -7.63
C LYS A 724 14.94 13.55 -9.07
N HIS A 725 15.81 13.11 -9.98
CA HIS A 725 15.70 13.48 -11.40
C HIS A 725 14.45 12.92 -12.08
N ALA A 726 13.98 11.75 -11.68
CA ALA A 726 12.81 11.11 -12.28
C ALA A 726 11.50 11.78 -11.87
N LEU A 727 11.40 12.16 -10.60
CA LEU A 727 10.16 12.64 -9.99
C LEU A 727 10.02 14.15 -10.06
N MET A 728 11.08 14.93 -9.81
CA MET A 728 11.00 16.38 -9.65
C MET A 728 11.03 17.13 -10.99
N ASP A 729 10.21 18.18 -11.08
CA ASP A 729 10.25 19.11 -12.20
C ASP A 729 11.44 20.08 -12.11
N GLY A 730 11.88 20.59 -13.27
CA GLY A 730 12.95 21.59 -13.38
C GLY A 730 14.39 21.06 -13.24
N LEU A 731 14.59 19.78 -12.97
CA LEU A 731 15.93 19.15 -12.88
C LEU A 731 16.40 18.47 -14.17
N SER A 732 15.53 18.36 -15.17
CA SER A 732 15.82 17.74 -16.45
C SER A 732 14.91 18.34 -17.51
N ASP A 733 15.47 18.61 -18.69
CA ASP A 733 14.71 19.05 -19.87
C ASP A 733 13.93 17.90 -20.53
N LEU A 734 14.07 16.66 -20.02
CA LEU A 734 13.34 15.51 -20.54
C LEU A 734 11.86 15.56 -20.12
N PRO A 735 10.93 15.19 -21.02
CA PRO A 735 9.51 15.05 -20.68
C PRO A 735 9.28 14.08 -19.51
N VAL A 736 8.24 14.33 -18.71
CA VAL A 736 7.92 13.55 -17.49
C VAL A 736 7.87 12.05 -17.79
N GLU A 737 7.25 11.67 -18.89
CA GLU A 737 7.04 10.30 -19.36
C GLU A 737 8.39 9.64 -19.70
N SER A 738 9.32 10.38 -20.29
CA SER A 738 10.68 9.90 -20.54
C SER A 738 11.41 9.66 -19.23
N ARG A 739 11.27 10.57 -18.25
CA ARG A 739 11.86 10.41 -16.92
C ARG A 739 11.27 9.22 -16.17
N ARG A 740 9.95 8.96 -16.31
CA ARG A 740 9.28 7.75 -15.79
C ARG A 740 9.79 6.47 -16.46
N LEU A 741 10.05 6.50 -17.76
CA LEU A 741 10.61 5.35 -18.47
C LEU A 741 12.02 5.00 -17.94
N HIS A 742 12.86 6.00 -17.67
CA HIS A 742 14.17 5.78 -17.02
C HIS A 742 14.02 5.14 -15.63
N LEU A 743 13.11 5.66 -14.80
CA LEU A 743 12.81 5.08 -13.49
C LEU A 743 12.31 3.63 -13.61
N SER A 744 11.41 3.37 -14.55
CA SER A 744 10.88 2.03 -14.80
C SER A 744 11.97 1.04 -15.22
N CYS A 745 12.91 1.47 -16.07
CA CYS A 745 14.08 0.68 -16.44
C CYS A 745 14.94 0.36 -15.20
N MET A 746 15.25 1.35 -14.36
CA MET A 746 15.97 1.11 -13.10
C MET A 746 15.24 0.10 -12.21
N LYS A 747 13.91 0.22 -12.07
CA LYS A 747 13.09 -0.72 -11.29
C LYS A 747 13.16 -2.16 -11.83
N VAL A 748 13.17 -2.34 -13.16
CA VAL A 748 13.34 -3.65 -13.80
C VAL A 748 14.67 -4.29 -13.41
N PHE A 749 15.77 -3.55 -13.55
CA PHE A 749 17.09 -4.07 -13.18
C PHE A 749 17.21 -4.32 -11.68
N GLN A 750 16.63 -3.46 -10.84
CA GLN A 750 16.53 -3.71 -9.41
C GLN A 750 15.77 -5.01 -9.14
N MET A 751 14.64 -5.26 -9.81
CA MET A 751 13.87 -6.50 -9.67
C MET A 751 14.69 -7.73 -10.08
N PHE A 752 15.47 -7.65 -11.18
CA PHE A 752 16.35 -8.73 -11.62
C PHE A 752 17.47 -9.05 -10.63
N PHE A 753 17.99 -8.05 -9.93
CA PHE A 753 19.24 -8.14 -9.16
C PHE A 753 19.08 -7.79 -7.66
N ASN A 754 17.86 -7.75 -7.12
CA ASN A 754 17.58 -7.23 -5.78
C ASN A 754 18.33 -7.98 -4.68
N SER A 755 18.22 -9.31 -4.67
CA SER A 755 18.85 -10.19 -3.67
C SER A 755 19.69 -11.30 -4.30
N ARG A 756 19.51 -11.54 -5.60
CA ARG A 756 20.17 -12.57 -6.42
C ARG A 756 19.94 -12.23 -7.88
N ASN A 757 20.66 -12.91 -8.78
CA ASN A 757 20.47 -12.80 -10.22
C ASN A 757 19.27 -13.64 -10.69
N ARG A 758 18.05 -13.07 -10.60
CA ARG A 758 16.81 -13.72 -11.05
C ARG A 758 16.77 -13.88 -12.57
N TYR A 759 17.49 -13.03 -13.30
CA TYR A 759 17.49 -13.02 -14.76
C TYR A 759 18.10 -14.29 -15.34
N ASP A 760 19.19 -14.78 -14.74
CA ASP A 760 19.84 -16.03 -15.14
C ASP A 760 19.03 -17.27 -14.74
N SER A 761 18.24 -17.18 -13.67
CA SER A 761 17.37 -18.27 -13.25
C SER A 761 16.26 -18.58 -14.26
N ASN A 762 16.10 -19.86 -14.60
CA ASN A 762 15.02 -20.34 -15.46
C ASN A 762 13.70 -20.55 -14.73
N THR A 763 13.62 -20.34 -13.41
CA THR A 763 12.43 -20.68 -12.62
C THR A 763 11.93 -19.52 -11.76
N GLU A 764 12.80 -18.64 -11.30
CA GLU A 764 12.48 -17.64 -10.27
C GLU A 764 11.49 -16.56 -10.68
N MET A 765 11.33 -16.30 -11.98
CA MET A 765 10.36 -15.32 -12.49
C MET A 765 9.17 -15.95 -13.20
N ILE A 766 9.12 -17.29 -13.34
CA ILE A 766 8.05 -17.94 -14.10
C ILE A 766 6.68 -17.60 -13.49
N GLN A 767 6.53 -17.64 -12.18
CA GLN A 767 5.24 -17.34 -11.53
C GLN A 767 4.80 -15.89 -11.77
N ASP A 768 5.74 -14.95 -11.72
CA ASP A 768 5.48 -13.53 -11.98
C ASP A 768 5.07 -13.30 -13.45
N ILE A 769 5.78 -13.94 -14.39
CA ILE A 769 5.45 -13.92 -15.82
C ILE A 769 4.06 -14.51 -16.06
N GLN A 770 3.75 -15.65 -15.43
CA GLN A 770 2.45 -16.30 -15.53
C GLN A 770 1.33 -15.40 -15.02
N LYS A 771 1.50 -14.79 -13.84
CA LYS A 771 0.52 -13.86 -13.26
C LYS A 771 0.34 -12.60 -14.12
N ALA A 772 1.42 -12.01 -14.63
CA ALA A 772 1.32 -10.79 -15.41
C ALA A 772 0.64 -11.01 -16.78
N ILE A 773 0.98 -12.11 -17.46
CA ILE A 773 0.65 -12.29 -18.87
C ILE A 773 -0.42 -13.34 -19.11
N TYR A 774 -0.52 -14.41 -18.33
CA TYR A 774 -1.30 -15.59 -18.75
C TYR A 774 -2.48 -15.93 -17.83
N VAL A 775 -2.25 -15.94 -16.51
CA VAL A 775 -3.21 -16.35 -15.49
C VAL A 775 -4.28 -15.26 -15.33
N PRO A 776 -5.58 -15.54 -15.48
CA PRO A 776 -6.64 -14.58 -15.20
C PRO A 776 -6.62 -14.08 -13.75
N LEU A 777 -7.30 -12.97 -13.46
CA LEU A 777 -7.43 -12.47 -12.09
C LEU A 777 -8.27 -13.44 -11.24
N ASP A 778 -7.87 -13.64 -9.98
CA ASP A 778 -8.67 -14.32 -8.98
C ASP A 778 -9.41 -13.30 -8.11
N VAL A 779 -10.57 -12.84 -8.60
CA VAL A 779 -11.43 -11.86 -7.90
C VAL A 779 -12.50 -12.51 -7.01
N GLY A 780 -12.49 -13.84 -6.90
CA GLY A 780 -13.48 -14.63 -6.14
C GLY A 780 -14.90 -14.58 -6.72
N THR A 781 -15.57 -15.73 -6.81
CA THR A 781 -17.04 -15.75 -6.96
C THR A 781 -17.67 -15.54 -5.59
N TRP A 782 -18.50 -14.49 -5.45
CA TRP A 782 -19.34 -14.21 -4.27
C TRP A 782 -19.92 -15.51 -3.71
N LYS A 783 -19.40 -15.97 -2.57
CA LYS A 783 -19.99 -17.14 -1.89
C LYS A 783 -21.26 -16.67 -1.20
N PRO A 784 -22.42 -17.30 -1.44
CA PRO A 784 -23.58 -17.08 -0.59
C PRO A 784 -23.24 -17.65 0.80
N LEU A 785 -23.31 -16.81 1.84
CA LEU A 785 -23.32 -17.29 3.21
C LEU A 785 -24.60 -18.12 3.45
N VAL A 786 -24.49 -19.06 4.38
CA VAL A 786 -25.57 -19.99 4.75
C VAL A 786 -26.82 -19.19 5.10
N PRO A 787 -27.93 -19.31 4.36
CA PRO A 787 -29.16 -18.61 4.70
C PRO A 787 -29.63 -19.01 6.10
N VAL A 788 -30.07 -18.03 6.89
CA VAL A 788 -30.78 -18.28 8.15
C VAL A 788 -31.93 -19.24 7.83
N PRO A 789 -32.02 -20.41 8.49
CA PRO A 789 -33.11 -21.35 8.25
C PRO A 789 -34.43 -20.61 8.50
N SER A 790 -35.28 -20.53 7.48
CA SER A 790 -36.65 -20.11 7.67
C SER A 790 -37.29 -21.09 8.65
N GLN A 791 -37.59 -20.63 9.86
CA GLN A 791 -38.39 -21.41 10.79
C GLN A 791 -39.79 -21.51 10.19
N SER A 792 -40.04 -22.61 9.47
CA SER A 792 -41.39 -23.02 9.10
C SER A 792 -42.18 -23.21 10.40
N GLY A 793 -43.23 -22.41 10.55
CA GLY A 793 -44.10 -22.47 11.71
C GLY A 793 -44.60 -23.87 11.97
N SER A 794 -44.36 -24.37 13.19
CA SER A 794 -45.23 -25.34 13.82
C SER A 794 -45.71 -24.76 15.14
N ASN A 795 -46.99 -24.38 15.16
CA ASN A 795 -47.74 -24.13 16.38
C ASN A 795 -47.54 -25.30 17.34
N LYS A 796 -46.79 -25.08 18.42
CA LYS A 796 -46.96 -25.81 19.67
C LYS A 796 -47.05 -24.79 20.78
N GLU A 797 -48.27 -24.59 21.24
CA GLU A 797 -48.57 -24.00 22.54
C GLU A 797 -47.71 -24.68 23.60
N PHE A 798 -46.78 -23.95 24.20
CA PHE A 798 -46.20 -24.33 25.47
C PHE A 798 -46.93 -23.54 26.56
N GLN A 799 -47.76 -24.28 27.30
CA GLN A 799 -48.42 -23.82 28.51
C GLN A 799 -47.38 -23.34 29.52
N THR A 800 -47.60 -22.12 29.97
CA THR A 800 -46.99 -21.46 31.12
C THR A 800 -47.13 -22.35 32.36
N THR A 801 -46.02 -22.86 32.89
CA THR A 801 -45.96 -23.34 34.28
C THR A 801 -45.04 -22.40 35.05
N ILE A 802 -45.65 -21.59 35.90
CA ILE A 802 -44.97 -20.69 36.84
C ILE A 802 -44.29 -21.56 37.89
N SER A 803 -42.95 -21.50 37.99
CA SER A 803 -42.25 -21.81 39.24
C SER A 803 -41.42 -20.61 39.66
N SER A 804 -41.91 -19.91 40.67
CA SER A 804 -41.22 -18.85 41.37
C SER A 804 -40.01 -19.41 42.13
N GLN A 805 -38.79 -19.12 41.67
CA GLN A 805 -37.62 -19.06 42.54
C GLN A 805 -36.87 -17.75 42.27
N GLN A 806 -37.04 -16.82 43.19
CA GLN A 806 -36.26 -15.58 43.28
C GLN A 806 -34.79 -15.94 43.50
N LEU A 807 -33.92 -15.62 42.53
CA LEU A 807 -32.49 -15.51 42.77
C LEU A 807 -32.14 -14.02 42.84
N VAL A 808 -32.14 -13.52 44.07
CA VAL A 808 -31.63 -12.21 44.44
C VAL A 808 -30.10 -12.26 44.30
N ILE A 809 -29.55 -11.61 43.28
CA ILE A 809 -28.11 -11.34 43.20
C ILE A 809 -27.84 -10.09 44.05
N ARG A 810 -27.22 -10.29 45.22
CA ARG A 810 -26.68 -9.20 46.06
C ARG A 810 -25.28 -8.80 45.58
N PRO A 811 -24.88 -7.52 45.75
CA PRO A 811 -23.56 -7.04 45.36
C PRO A 811 -22.49 -7.55 46.33
N PHE A 812 -21.39 -8.11 45.82
CA PHE A 812 -20.28 -8.60 46.63
C PHE A 812 -19.37 -7.45 47.08
N LYS A 813 -19.24 -7.29 48.40
CA LYS A 813 -18.23 -6.44 49.05
C LYS A 813 -16.88 -7.16 49.08
N TYR A 814 -15.84 -6.53 48.56
CA TYR A 814 -14.45 -6.95 48.72
C TYR A 814 -14.02 -6.94 50.21
N GLN A 815 -13.58 -8.07 50.73
CA GLN A 815 -12.86 -8.16 52.01
C GLN A 815 -11.34 -8.16 51.75
N LYS A 816 -10.67 -7.07 52.16
CA LYS A 816 -9.21 -7.02 52.34
C LYS A 816 -8.77 -8.11 53.32
N ARG A 817 -7.94 -9.07 52.87
CA ARG A 817 -7.12 -9.88 53.77
C ARG A 817 -5.68 -9.38 53.76
N ARG A 818 -5.27 -8.84 54.92
CA ARG A 818 -3.89 -8.63 55.33
C ARG A 818 -3.20 -10.00 55.44
N ILE A 819 -1.99 -10.13 54.90
CA ILE A 819 -1.00 -11.11 55.35
C ILE A 819 0.20 -10.32 55.85
N ILE A 820 0.51 -10.53 57.14
CA ILE A 820 1.66 -9.99 57.86
C ILE A 820 2.81 -11.00 57.69
N GLY A 821 4.04 -10.47 57.60
CA GLY A 821 5.20 -11.16 57.05
C GLY A 821 6.05 -11.96 58.04
N TYR A 822 7.19 -12.42 57.53
CA TYR A 822 8.40 -12.66 58.31
C TYR A 822 9.61 -12.10 57.58
N GLN A 823 10.46 -11.46 58.38
CA GLN A 823 11.60 -10.62 58.02
C GLN A 823 12.88 -11.37 58.41
N ALA A 824 13.92 -11.34 57.58
CA ALA A 824 15.29 -11.64 58.00
C ALA A 824 16.32 -10.82 57.20
N SER A 825 16.69 -9.68 57.79
CA SER A 825 18.04 -9.06 57.89
C SER A 825 19.07 -9.12 56.74
N LEU A 826 19.19 -7.99 56.01
CA LEU A 826 20.38 -7.08 55.80
C LEU A 826 21.81 -7.57 56.19
N PRO A 827 22.90 -7.10 55.49
CA PRO A 827 23.24 -5.67 55.45
C PRO A 827 23.89 -5.07 54.18
N ILE A 828 23.84 -3.74 54.18
CA ILE A 828 24.36 -2.73 53.24
C ILE A 828 25.89 -2.62 53.26
N ALA A 829 26.51 -2.30 52.11
CA ALA A 829 27.75 -1.52 52.06
C ALA A 829 27.83 -0.62 50.81
N ARG A 830 28.18 0.65 51.04
CA ARG A 830 28.42 1.75 50.08
C ARG A 830 29.80 1.63 49.39
N ARG A 831 29.93 2.07 48.13
CA ARG A 831 30.94 3.05 47.62
C ARG A 831 31.01 3.10 46.08
N GLY A 832 30.71 4.28 45.51
CA GLY A 832 31.62 5.16 44.74
C GLY A 832 32.35 4.72 43.46
N TYR A 833 32.20 5.59 42.43
CA TYR A 833 33.14 6.03 41.38
C TYR A 833 33.36 5.24 40.06
N VAL A 834 32.90 5.88 38.96
CA VAL A 834 33.65 6.41 37.79
C VAL A 834 34.58 5.51 36.93
N ASN A 835 34.30 5.57 35.60
CA ASN A 835 35.13 5.44 34.38
C ASN A 835 35.66 4.10 33.84
N MET A 836 35.40 3.96 32.52
CA MET A 836 36.31 3.58 31.43
C MET A 836 36.76 2.12 31.21
N PHE A 837 36.41 1.67 30.00
CA PHE A 837 37.22 0.92 29.01
C PHE A 837 37.38 -0.61 29.10
N ILE A 838 37.35 -1.16 27.87
CA ILE A 838 38.00 -2.37 27.35
C ILE A 838 37.14 -3.65 27.21
N THR A 839 36.94 -3.97 25.94
CA THR A 839 36.63 -5.26 25.29
C THR A 839 37.31 -6.48 25.93
N PRO A 840 36.71 -7.67 25.78
CA PRO A 840 37.48 -8.90 25.69
C PRO A 840 37.25 -9.63 24.37
N ASN A 841 38.35 -9.76 23.62
CA ASN A 841 38.58 -10.86 22.69
C ASN A 841 38.49 -12.19 23.44
N PHE A 842 37.71 -13.14 22.92
CA PHE A 842 37.92 -14.56 23.18
C PHE A 842 37.76 -15.34 21.87
N ARG A 843 38.90 -15.76 21.30
CA ARG A 843 39.02 -16.96 20.46
C ARG A 843 39.37 -18.11 21.38
N LEU A 844 38.75 -19.28 21.18
CA LEU A 844 39.45 -20.56 21.08
C LEU A 844 38.48 -21.65 20.58
N SER A 845 38.91 -22.27 19.49
CA SER A 845 38.55 -23.54 18.85
C SER A 845 38.72 -24.74 19.81
N PHE A 846 38.24 -25.97 19.57
CA PHE A 846 38.30 -26.83 18.38
C PHE A 846 37.32 -28.02 18.51
N ALA A 847 36.78 -28.49 17.39
CA ALA A 847 36.87 -29.88 16.92
C ALA A 847 36.54 -29.91 15.42
#